data_AF-A0A9P5UVI2-F1
#
_entry.id   AF-A0A9P5UVI2-F1
#
_cell.length_a   1.000
_cell.length_b   1.000
_cell.length_c   1.000
_cell.angle_alpha   90.00
_cell.angle_beta   90.00
_cell.angle_gamma   90.00
#
_symmetry.space_group_name_H-M   'P 1'
#
loop_
_entity.id
_entity.type
_entity.pdbx_description
1 polymer ?
#
loop_
_entity_poly.entity_id
_entity_poly.type
_entity_poly.pdbx_seq_one_letter_code
_entity_poly.pdbx_strand_id
1 'polypeptide(L)'
;MPDHPLEQLGPQVSEVRIKKRDKLQNFLGISKPKSKDVKFKASSQSLHSRPLSQQSTRPPSIVSQVSNHPQETAQTVINPTTEEEKPKPAPLDLAQATMDIFPNNIAKSVITTELPRIQERIESTKQLIYCNILLLRDSSHSPVAVVGEGLDDGATITLREPTLDKAELDWLEEVKKDPMEQDHLRWLVTRMVEAFVAVTIKNSTEIAEIVALGPVLPREPYRKLLLSLIKDFDEARILDVNILRGLVELVQAASTDFLEADDLVKILSILRVSLQGTHQQSTTYSYHLTLAVSEVLDVMAEHKVQDLDRVLEYEPFSGVLSGLKDSSDPYLMYQACYAFQALQYVPDDESALQSILRHSIGVADSLVKISAVFKLDLASVLEGLGSLQESLSGFVGVAADVYEGVSSLMESGREVFDSLKEGLSTGQKRPWYPAIKAAYAFVKAGQLKDLKLLIFEAPCRRDPLFQWGIFQMLGEIALDPVWADATRQQAVGLLGHLYKDDQDWGRDESVKAWMLTVIAKLGTISDQVVNTVANGLLQDLEQNTSTLIQQPYPLTTRLPIPASSPVLTKVHSIPSVEYDLHRLRLQRLKEAHMQVYIPPMAKANLQACDDDLFPLLEKVEEFLASDRQVMLILGDSGAGKSTFNKHFELALLQSYTRGGRIPLFINLPAIERPEKELITEQLRTYNFSESQIQELKQHRQFIVICDGYDESQLTANLHTSNLLNRPDQWDVKLVISCRSQYLSQDYRDRFVPHGGGHYNRPALDLFQEAAISPFSKEQIQDYVAQYVPPEPRTWTTQDYMDKLTTIPNLMDLVKNPFLLTLALEALPKVTDGQLDLSVIKITRVQLYDTFVDHWLDVNKRCLQCNVLSKEDQATLDELVEAGFVSVGVDYSTRLATAIFEQQEGNPIVQYVHRNDKKSWKAAFFGPDPEIRLLRESSPLTRTGSLFRFLHRSMLEYFLSRAVFDPSSLGDISEFSPQLDPRFKTTPSLDPHGPLFKRDLLVEPSVIQFLCERVKENAYFEQQLLVIIEQSKTDSAAATAAANAITILVQAGVRFNGADLRGIRISGADLSGGQFDCAQLQGADLMGVNFAGSWLRKVDFGAAQMDGVRFGELPYLKETAMVAVCSYSPD
;
A
#
# COMPACT_ATOMS: atom_id res chain seq x y z
N MET A 1 30.20 52.56 5.18
CA MET A 1 30.49 53.77 4.40
C MET A 1 30.77 54.88 5.39
N PRO A 2 31.94 55.53 5.34
CA PRO A 2 33.12 55.24 4.50
C PRO A 2 33.91 54.04 5.08
N ASP A 3 35.11 53.63 4.64
CA ASP A 3 35.69 53.54 3.28
C ASP A 3 36.77 52.43 3.26
N HIS A 4 37.12 51.92 2.08
CA HIS A 4 38.23 50.96 1.87
C HIS A 4 39.55 51.72 1.62
N PRO A 5 40.75 51.15 1.92
CA PRO A 5 41.37 50.23 0.95
C PRO A 5 42.34 49.16 1.54
N LEU A 6 42.85 48.29 0.65
CA LEU A 6 44.27 47.83 0.43
C LEU A 6 45.30 47.92 1.60
N GLU A 7 46.30 47.02 1.77
CA GLU A 7 47.00 46.10 0.83
C GLU A 7 47.81 45.01 1.61
N GLN A 8 47.79 43.72 1.21
CA GLN A 8 48.85 42.93 0.50
C GLN A 8 49.96 42.21 1.32
N LEU A 9 50.44 41.08 0.75
CA LEU A 9 51.68 40.31 1.05
C LEU A 9 51.70 39.55 2.41
N GLY A 10 52.36 38.38 2.56
CA GLY A 10 53.29 37.71 1.65
C GLY A 10 53.66 36.26 2.08
N PRO A 11 54.62 35.60 1.39
CA PRO A 11 54.45 34.19 0.96
C PRO A 11 55.48 33.19 1.53
N GLN A 12 55.38 31.90 1.17
CA GLN A 12 56.44 31.02 0.59
C GLN A 12 55.93 29.56 0.38
N VAL A 13 56.09 28.90 -0.79
CA VAL A 13 57.25 28.12 -1.34
C VAL A 13 57.39 26.72 -0.66
N SER A 14 57.63 25.58 -1.33
CA SER A 14 58.30 25.28 -2.62
C SER A 14 57.70 24.10 -3.43
N GLU A 15 57.98 24.06 -4.75
CA GLU A 15 57.80 22.87 -5.62
C GLU A 15 58.84 21.76 -5.36
N VAL A 16 58.45 20.49 -5.55
CA VAL A 16 59.30 19.44 -6.16
C VAL A 16 58.42 18.63 -7.14
N ARG A 17 59.03 17.96 -8.13
CA ARG A 17 58.42 17.53 -9.40
C ARG A 17 58.87 16.10 -9.77
N ILE A 18 58.31 15.51 -10.84
CA ILE A 18 58.85 14.38 -11.65
C ILE A 18 58.73 12.95 -11.02
N LYS A 19 58.28 11.87 -11.70
CA LYS A 19 57.68 11.64 -13.05
C LYS A 19 57.07 10.22 -13.20
N LYS A 20 56.24 10.04 -14.25
CA LYS A 20 55.85 8.77 -14.96
C LYS A 20 54.84 7.85 -14.22
N ARG A 21 54.02 7.03 -14.92
CA ARG A 21 54.00 6.65 -16.35
C ARG A 21 52.60 6.32 -16.89
N ASP A 22 52.38 6.54 -18.19
CA ASP A 22 51.12 6.32 -18.92
C ASP A 22 50.95 4.89 -19.50
N LYS A 23 49.68 4.50 -19.74
CA LYS A 23 49.10 3.68 -20.86
C LYS A 23 47.84 2.92 -20.38
N LEU A 24 46.74 2.76 -21.12
CA LEU A 24 46.34 3.10 -22.51
C LEU A 24 45.08 4.04 -22.47
N GLN A 25 44.71 4.89 -23.43
CA GLN A 25 44.34 4.70 -24.86
C GLN A 25 43.31 3.56 -25.10
N ASN A 26 42.28 3.66 -25.94
CA ASN A 26 41.63 4.75 -26.70
C ASN A 26 40.31 4.15 -27.22
N PHE A 27 39.20 4.90 -27.34
CA PHE A 27 38.26 4.85 -28.49
C PHE A 27 37.04 5.78 -28.31
N LEU A 28 37.14 7.02 -28.79
CA LEU A 28 35.99 7.80 -29.28
C LEU A 28 36.51 8.76 -30.37
N GLY A 29 36.00 8.63 -31.60
CA GLY A 29 36.49 9.34 -32.77
C GLY A 29 35.98 10.79 -32.85
N ILE A 30 36.89 11.75 -32.98
CA ILE A 30 36.56 13.18 -33.10
C ILE A 30 36.29 13.55 -34.57
N SER A 31 35.11 14.13 -34.90
CA SER A 31 35.00 15.12 -36.00
C SER A 31 33.85 16.12 -35.85
N LYS A 32 34.12 17.18 -35.09
CA LYS A 32 33.78 18.60 -35.42
C LYS A 32 34.13 18.94 -36.90
N PRO A 33 33.76 20.12 -37.50
CA PRO A 33 33.27 21.38 -36.87
C PRO A 33 32.27 22.30 -37.65
N LYS A 34 31.78 23.35 -36.95
CA LYS A 34 31.56 24.78 -37.43
C LYS A 34 30.47 25.10 -38.47
N SER A 35 29.90 26.32 -38.56
CA SER A 35 29.69 27.46 -37.63
C SER A 35 29.03 28.66 -38.36
N LYS A 36 28.50 29.66 -37.61
CA LYS A 36 28.17 31.06 -38.05
C LYS A 36 26.92 31.19 -38.95
N ASP A 37 26.19 32.32 -39.06
CA ASP A 37 26.04 33.64 -38.37
C ASP A 37 24.72 34.29 -38.94
N VAL A 38 23.95 35.24 -38.37
CA VAL A 38 23.97 36.01 -37.09
C VAL A 38 22.59 36.68 -36.77
N LYS A 39 22.15 36.65 -35.49
CA LYS A 39 21.27 37.61 -34.73
C LYS A 39 19.83 38.06 -35.15
N PHE A 40 18.88 37.73 -34.24
CA PHE A 40 17.91 38.62 -33.52
C PHE A 40 16.63 39.27 -34.13
N LYS A 41 15.59 39.29 -33.24
CA LYS A 41 14.36 40.15 -33.18
C LYS A 41 13.26 39.94 -34.25
N ALA A 42 11.97 40.17 -33.98
CA ALA A 42 11.19 40.16 -32.72
C ALA A 42 9.67 40.21 -33.00
N SER A 43 8.86 39.83 -32.01
CA SER A 43 7.49 40.31 -31.71
C SER A 43 6.35 40.29 -32.77
N SER A 44 5.43 39.35 -32.54
CA SER A 44 3.99 39.60 -32.24
C SER A 44 2.94 39.83 -33.35
N GLN A 45 1.70 39.44 -33.00
CA GLN A 45 0.39 39.77 -33.60
C GLN A 45 0.05 39.19 -35.00
N SER A 46 -1.23 39.06 -35.39
CA SER A 46 -2.36 38.29 -34.79
C SER A 46 -3.65 38.54 -35.58
N LEU A 47 -4.48 37.50 -35.73
CA LEU A 47 -5.94 37.55 -36.01
C LEU A 47 -6.45 38.05 -37.38
N HIS A 48 -7.68 37.59 -37.65
CA HIS A 48 -8.67 38.01 -38.67
C HIS A 48 -8.46 37.71 -40.17
N SER A 49 -9.51 37.41 -40.96
CA SER A 49 -10.54 36.36 -40.81
C SER A 49 -11.54 36.33 -41.99
N ARG A 50 -11.78 35.14 -42.59
CA ARG A 50 -13.04 34.73 -43.28
C ARG A 50 -13.42 35.53 -44.58
N PRO A 51 -14.48 35.16 -45.34
CA PRO A 51 -15.12 33.84 -45.55
C PRO A 51 -15.58 33.51 -47.01
N LEU A 52 -16.21 32.32 -47.15
CA LEU A 52 -17.47 32.02 -47.90
C LEU A 52 -17.46 31.47 -49.35
N SER A 53 -18.46 30.61 -49.59
CA SER A 53 -19.01 30.06 -50.85
C SER A 53 -18.14 29.09 -51.68
N GLN A 54 -18.71 28.22 -52.54
CA GLN A 54 -19.78 27.21 -52.39
C GLN A 54 -19.84 26.34 -53.68
N GLN A 55 -20.27 25.07 -53.61
CA GLN A 55 -20.73 24.23 -54.76
C GLN A 55 -19.65 23.88 -55.84
N SER A 56 -19.73 22.83 -56.69
CA SER A 56 -20.55 21.59 -56.75
C SER A 56 -19.88 20.52 -57.68
N THR A 57 -20.23 19.23 -57.51
CA THR A 57 -20.25 18.12 -58.52
C THR A 57 -19.01 17.65 -59.32
N ARG A 58 -18.59 16.39 -59.09
CA ARG A 58 -18.45 15.19 -60.01
C ARG A 58 -18.38 15.40 -61.55
N PRO A 59 -17.86 14.44 -62.38
CA PRO A 59 -16.95 13.27 -62.18
C PRO A 59 -15.76 13.32 -63.22
N PRO A 60 -15.42 12.39 -64.18
CA PRO A 60 -15.41 10.90 -64.25
C PRO A 60 -14.13 10.18 -64.86
N SER A 61 -14.00 8.89 -64.58
CA SER A 61 -13.61 7.72 -65.44
C SER A 61 -12.34 7.59 -66.33
N ILE A 62 -11.53 6.53 -66.02
CA ILE A 62 -10.99 5.41 -66.86
C ILE A 62 -10.07 5.69 -68.10
N VAL A 63 -8.95 4.92 -68.24
CA VAL A 63 -8.46 4.13 -69.42
C VAL A 63 -6.92 3.86 -69.40
N SER A 64 -6.53 2.57 -69.56
CA SER A 64 -5.32 1.89 -70.17
C SER A 64 -3.92 2.58 -70.35
N GLN A 65 -2.76 1.96 -70.65
CA GLN A 65 -2.26 0.56 -70.77
C GLN A 65 -0.69 0.51 -70.84
N VAL A 66 -0.06 -0.51 -70.22
CA VAL A 66 1.04 -1.40 -70.69
C VAL A 66 2.20 -0.89 -71.60
N SER A 67 3.48 -1.20 -71.24
CA SER A 67 4.49 -1.82 -72.17
C SER A 67 5.82 -2.33 -71.56
N ASN A 68 6.16 -3.59 -71.92
CA ASN A 68 7.48 -4.22 -72.20
C ASN A 68 8.54 -4.63 -71.13
N HIS A 69 9.04 -5.87 -71.32
CA HIS A 69 10.24 -6.53 -70.75
C HIS A 69 11.42 -6.57 -71.78
N PRO A 70 12.65 -7.00 -71.43
CA PRO A 70 13.11 -8.43 -71.39
C PRO A 70 13.61 -8.87 -69.98
N GLN A 71 13.81 -10.15 -69.57
CA GLN A 71 14.32 -11.41 -70.19
C GLN A 71 15.85 -11.48 -70.41
N GLU A 72 16.54 -12.64 -70.44
CA GLU A 72 16.13 -14.05 -70.67
C GLU A 72 16.23 -15.00 -69.42
N THR A 73 16.49 -16.32 -69.60
CA THR A 73 16.23 -17.39 -68.60
C THR A 73 17.15 -18.64 -68.69
N ALA A 74 17.40 -19.33 -67.57
CA ALA A 74 17.81 -20.76 -67.52
C ALA A 74 17.03 -21.48 -66.38
N GLN A 75 15.96 -22.27 -66.60
CA GLN A 75 15.84 -23.60 -67.25
C GLN A 75 16.31 -24.77 -66.35
N THR A 76 15.57 -25.88 -66.13
CA THR A 76 14.30 -26.40 -66.72
C THR A 76 13.51 -27.23 -65.65
N VAL A 77 12.52 -28.15 -65.82
CA VAL A 77 12.07 -29.00 -66.96
C VAL A 77 10.61 -29.50 -66.82
N ILE A 78 9.91 -29.63 -67.97
CA ILE A 78 8.82 -30.55 -68.43
C ILE A 78 7.90 -31.25 -67.38
N ASN A 79 6.57 -30.97 -67.26
CA ASN A 79 5.38 -31.27 -68.15
C ASN A 79 4.95 -32.77 -68.26
N PRO A 80 3.71 -33.17 -68.70
CA PRO A 80 2.50 -32.41 -69.14
C PRO A 80 1.08 -32.93 -68.67
N THR A 81 0.01 -32.18 -69.03
CA THR A 81 -1.42 -32.63 -69.30
C THR A 81 -2.26 -33.23 -68.14
N THR A 82 -3.61 -33.26 -68.16
CA THR A 82 -4.63 -33.06 -69.24
C THR A 82 -5.89 -32.30 -68.73
N GLU A 83 -6.81 -31.93 -69.63
CA GLU A 83 -8.17 -31.41 -69.35
C GLU A 83 -9.14 -32.54 -68.93
N GLU A 84 -10.20 -32.23 -68.15
CA GLU A 84 -11.62 -32.58 -68.49
C GLU A 84 -12.70 -32.06 -67.50
N GLU A 85 -13.92 -31.92 -68.05
CA GLU A 85 -15.29 -31.82 -67.50
C GLU A 85 -15.68 -31.01 -66.24
N LYS A 86 -16.83 -30.30 -66.37
CA LYS A 86 -17.67 -29.83 -65.25
C LYS A 86 -18.75 -30.89 -64.92
N PRO A 87 -18.93 -31.30 -63.64
CA PRO A 87 -20.20 -31.87 -63.20
C PRO A 87 -21.24 -30.76 -62.98
N LYS A 88 -22.53 -31.08 -63.19
CA LYS A 88 -23.66 -30.28 -62.68
C LYS A 88 -23.87 -30.57 -61.19
N PRO A 89 -24.41 -29.63 -60.39
CA PRO A 89 -24.83 -29.95 -59.02
C PRO A 89 -25.95 -30.99 -59.04
N ALA A 90 -25.84 -32.00 -58.18
CA ALA A 90 -26.93 -32.92 -57.86
C ALA A 90 -27.87 -32.30 -56.79
N PRO A 91 -29.10 -32.81 -56.62
CA PRO A 91 -29.95 -32.39 -55.50
C PRO A 91 -29.31 -32.78 -54.16
N LEU A 92 -29.31 -31.86 -53.19
CA LEU A 92 -28.92 -32.15 -51.82
C LEU A 92 -30.06 -32.89 -51.11
N ASP A 93 -29.74 -34.06 -50.55
CA ASP A 93 -30.69 -34.89 -49.80
C ASP A 93 -30.75 -34.36 -48.34
N LEU A 94 -31.86 -33.72 -47.97
CA LEU A 94 -31.90 -32.77 -46.86
C LEU A 94 -31.67 -33.38 -45.47
N ALA A 95 -31.83 -34.70 -45.32
CA ALA A 95 -31.76 -35.37 -44.02
C ALA A 95 -30.36 -35.41 -43.37
N GLN A 96 -29.28 -35.12 -44.11
CA GLN A 96 -27.91 -35.14 -43.58
C GLN A 96 -27.42 -33.79 -43.02
N ALA A 97 -28.03 -32.67 -43.41
CA ALA A 97 -27.53 -31.33 -43.08
C ALA A 97 -27.59 -30.97 -41.58
N THR A 98 -28.41 -31.67 -40.79
CA THR A 98 -28.61 -31.40 -39.36
C THR A 98 -27.51 -31.95 -38.47
N MET A 99 -26.69 -32.90 -38.93
CA MET A 99 -25.64 -33.50 -38.09
C MET A 99 -24.47 -32.55 -37.81
N ASP A 100 -24.02 -31.77 -38.81
CA ASP A 100 -22.78 -30.97 -38.73
C ASP A 100 -22.89 -29.60 -38.03
N ILE A 101 -24.09 -29.19 -37.60
CA ILE A 101 -24.29 -27.93 -36.84
C ILE A 101 -23.91 -28.15 -35.37
N PHE A 102 -23.04 -27.30 -34.80
CA PHE A 102 -22.47 -27.43 -33.44
C PHE A 102 -21.99 -28.86 -33.10
N PRO A 103 -20.99 -29.40 -33.81
CA PRO A 103 -20.56 -30.79 -33.67
C PRO A 103 -19.73 -31.04 -32.39
N ASN A 104 -19.08 -30.00 -31.88
CA ASN A 104 -18.20 -30.03 -30.71
C ASN A 104 -18.54 -28.86 -29.76
N ASN A 105 -18.22 -29.04 -28.48
CA ASN A 105 -18.14 -27.93 -27.53
C ASN A 105 -16.85 -27.13 -27.77
N ILE A 106 -16.93 -25.81 -27.68
CA ILE A 106 -15.84 -24.89 -28.05
C ILE A 106 -15.58 -23.96 -26.88
N ALA A 107 -14.38 -24.02 -26.30
CA ALA A 107 -13.96 -23.06 -25.28
C ALA A 107 -14.06 -21.63 -25.84
N LYS A 108 -14.80 -20.75 -25.15
CA LYS A 108 -15.04 -19.39 -25.63
C LYS A 108 -13.72 -18.64 -25.78
N SER A 109 -13.52 -17.99 -26.93
CA SER A 109 -12.30 -17.24 -27.22
C SER A 109 -12.04 -16.19 -26.13
N VAL A 110 -10.78 -16.06 -25.71
CA VAL A 110 -10.35 -14.92 -24.89
C VAL A 110 -10.20 -13.71 -25.82
N ILE A 111 -10.34 -12.49 -25.28
CA ILE A 111 -10.01 -11.27 -26.00
C ILE A 111 -8.49 -11.23 -26.20
N THR A 112 -7.99 -11.83 -27.27
CA THR A 112 -6.56 -11.87 -27.61
C THR A 112 -6.12 -10.55 -28.24
N THR A 113 -4.92 -10.12 -27.90
CA THR A 113 -4.28 -8.90 -28.41
C THR A 113 -2.77 -9.02 -28.20
N GLU A 114 -1.98 -8.15 -28.83
CA GLU A 114 -0.51 -8.24 -28.77
C GLU A 114 -0.02 -7.96 -27.33
N LEU A 115 0.76 -8.90 -26.77
CA LEU A 115 1.35 -8.75 -25.45
C LEU A 115 2.47 -7.69 -25.48
N PRO A 116 2.48 -6.72 -24.54
CA PRO A 116 3.56 -5.75 -24.41
C PRO A 116 4.80 -6.45 -23.87
N ARG A 117 6.01 -5.99 -24.23
CA ARG A 117 7.20 -6.41 -23.46
C ARG A 117 7.15 -5.80 -22.06
N ILE A 118 7.89 -6.39 -21.12
CA ILE A 118 8.10 -5.77 -19.80
C ILE A 118 8.61 -4.33 -20.01
N GLN A 119 8.11 -3.37 -19.23
CA GLN A 119 8.44 -1.93 -19.33
C GLN A 119 7.95 -1.21 -20.62
N GLU A 120 7.28 -1.88 -21.56
CA GLU A 120 6.54 -1.20 -22.63
C GLU A 120 5.18 -0.70 -22.12
N ARG A 121 4.75 0.47 -22.60
CA ARG A 121 3.53 1.13 -22.12
C ARG A 121 2.29 0.41 -22.63
N ILE A 122 1.36 0.06 -21.75
CA ILE A 122 0.02 -0.42 -22.13
C ILE A 122 -0.69 0.62 -23.01
N GLU A 123 -0.97 0.27 -24.26
CA GLU A 123 -1.52 1.20 -25.25
C GLU A 123 -3.05 1.22 -25.28
N SER A 124 -3.72 0.16 -24.83
CA SER A 124 -5.18 0.05 -24.85
C SER A 124 -5.78 -0.69 -23.65
N THR A 125 -7.04 -0.40 -23.34
CA THR A 125 -7.80 -1.08 -22.28
C THR A 125 -7.96 -2.58 -22.57
N LYS A 126 -8.03 -2.98 -23.86
CA LYS A 126 -8.07 -4.40 -24.26
C LYS A 126 -6.81 -5.14 -23.83
N GLN A 127 -5.64 -4.51 -24.03
CA GLN A 127 -4.35 -5.03 -23.58
C GLN A 127 -4.27 -5.09 -22.05
N LEU A 128 -4.73 -4.05 -21.35
CA LEU A 128 -4.79 -4.04 -19.87
C LEU A 128 -5.66 -5.17 -19.31
N ILE A 129 -6.83 -5.42 -19.90
CA ILE A 129 -7.75 -6.50 -19.54
C ILE A 129 -7.07 -7.86 -19.77
N TYR A 130 -6.50 -8.08 -20.95
CA TYR A 130 -5.86 -9.34 -21.31
C TYR A 130 -4.69 -9.70 -20.38
N CYS A 131 -3.79 -8.75 -20.11
CA CYS A 131 -2.69 -8.92 -19.15
C CYS A 131 -3.18 -9.27 -17.73
N ASN A 132 -4.27 -8.66 -17.24
CA ASN A 132 -4.82 -8.99 -15.92
C ASN A 132 -5.56 -10.34 -15.91
N ILE A 133 -6.24 -10.73 -17.00
CA ILE A 133 -6.86 -12.07 -17.14
C ILE A 133 -5.80 -13.18 -17.05
N LEU A 134 -4.64 -12.99 -17.71
CA LEU A 134 -3.53 -13.95 -17.65
C LEU A 134 -2.98 -14.09 -16.21
N LEU A 135 -2.78 -12.98 -15.51
CA LEU A 135 -2.32 -12.98 -14.11
C LEU A 135 -3.33 -13.62 -13.15
N LEU A 136 -4.64 -13.50 -13.41
CA LEU A 136 -5.67 -14.14 -12.61
C LEU A 136 -5.72 -15.66 -12.84
N ARG A 137 -5.62 -16.13 -14.09
CA ARG A 137 -5.64 -17.55 -14.44
C ARG A 137 -4.54 -18.36 -13.75
N ASP A 138 -3.33 -17.82 -13.69
CA ASP A 138 -2.21 -18.46 -12.99
C ASP A 138 -2.48 -18.65 -11.48
N SER A 139 -3.14 -17.65 -10.85
CA SER A 139 -3.45 -17.70 -9.41
C SER A 139 -4.48 -18.76 -9.01
N SER A 140 -5.28 -19.27 -9.97
CA SER A 140 -6.18 -20.41 -9.76
C SER A 140 -5.46 -21.77 -9.70
N HIS A 141 -4.19 -21.87 -10.11
CA HIS A 141 -3.42 -23.13 -10.08
C HIS A 141 -2.85 -23.47 -8.68
N SER A 142 -3.72 -23.50 -7.67
CA SER A 142 -3.45 -24.23 -6.43
C SER A 142 -3.84 -25.70 -6.61
N PRO A 143 -2.95 -26.68 -6.36
CA PRO A 143 -3.29 -28.10 -6.51
C PRO A 143 -4.19 -28.56 -5.36
N VAL A 144 -5.51 -28.40 -5.51
CA VAL A 144 -6.50 -28.93 -4.58
C VAL A 144 -6.54 -30.46 -4.70
N ALA A 145 -5.68 -31.12 -3.93
CA ALA A 145 -5.63 -32.57 -3.83
C ALA A 145 -6.85 -33.12 -3.08
N VAL A 146 -7.97 -33.27 -3.78
CA VAL A 146 -9.16 -33.99 -3.28
C VAL A 146 -8.82 -35.47 -3.20
N VAL A 147 -8.42 -35.92 -2.00
CA VAL A 147 -8.27 -37.35 -1.69
C VAL A 147 -9.66 -37.95 -1.51
N GLY A 148 -10.22 -38.49 -2.58
CA GLY A 148 -11.40 -39.37 -2.55
C GLY A 148 -10.96 -40.83 -2.54
N GLU A 149 -11.31 -41.57 -1.48
CA GLU A 149 -11.06 -43.01 -1.42
C GLU A 149 -12.19 -43.81 -2.10
N GLY A 150 -11.85 -44.58 -3.14
CA GLY A 150 -12.55 -45.82 -3.49
C GLY A 150 -13.34 -45.86 -4.81
N LEU A 151 -13.37 -47.08 -5.38
CA LEU A 151 -14.12 -47.58 -6.55
C LEU A 151 -13.53 -47.29 -7.94
N ASP A 152 -13.86 -48.18 -8.88
CA ASP A 152 -13.00 -48.56 -10.02
C ASP A 152 -13.26 -47.81 -11.35
N ASP A 153 -12.25 -47.87 -12.23
CA ASP A 153 -12.28 -47.67 -13.70
C ASP A 153 -13.46 -46.89 -14.33
N GLY A 154 -13.37 -45.55 -14.29
CA GLY A 154 -14.26 -44.64 -15.02
C GLY A 154 -13.51 -43.40 -15.54
N ALA A 155 -13.75 -43.02 -16.80
CA ALA A 155 -12.96 -42.00 -17.50
C ALA A 155 -13.07 -40.60 -16.85
N THR A 156 -11.95 -40.06 -16.35
CA THR A 156 -11.89 -38.71 -15.77
C THR A 156 -12.06 -37.64 -16.84
N ILE A 157 -13.27 -37.05 -16.94
CA ILE A 157 -13.54 -35.90 -17.80
C ILE A 157 -12.86 -34.67 -17.20
N THR A 158 -11.62 -34.43 -17.62
CA THR A 158 -10.92 -33.17 -17.34
C THR A 158 -11.51 -32.07 -18.22
N LEU A 159 -12.07 -31.05 -17.58
CA LEU A 159 -12.37 -29.77 -18.24
C LEU A 159 -11.06 -29.23 -18.81
N ARG A 160 -10.90 -29.30 -20.14
CA ARG A 160 -9.78 -28.65 -20.82
C ARG A 160 -9.99 -27.14 -20.80
N GLU A 161 -9.43 -26.50 -19.78
CA GLU A 161 -9.10 -25.09 -19.84
C GLU A 161 -8.32 -24.80 -21.14
N PRO A 162 -8.54 -23.64 -21.79
CA PRO A 162 -7.82 -23.30 -23.00
C PRO A 162 -6.33 -23.21 -22.68
N THR A 163 -5.55 -24.16 -23.21
CA THR A 163 -4.11 -24.27 -22.97
C THR A 163 -3.42 -22.98 -23.42
N LEU A 164 -2.80 -22.28 -22.46
CA LEU A 164 -2.01 -21.08 -22.72
C LEU A 164 -0.95 -21.35 -23.80
N ASP A 165 -0.78 -20.40 -24.71
CA ASP A 165 0.25 -20.51 -25.75
C ASP A 165 1.65 -20.24 -25.18
N LYS A 166 2.69 -20.50 -25.98
CA LYS A 166 4.07 -20.36 -25.51
C LYS A 166 4.44 -18.90 -25.20
N ALA A 167 3.89 -17.92 -25.93
CA ALA A 167 4.15 -16.51 -25.68
C ALA A 167 3.42 -16.02 -24.42
N GLU A 168 2.19 -16.47 -24.17
CA GLU A 168 1.48 -16.23 -22.90
C GLU A 168 2.27 -16.78 -21.70
N LEU A 169 2.81 -18.01 -21.82
CA LEU A 169 3.62 -18.64 -20.78
C LEU A 169 4.98 -17.97 -20.59
N ASP A 170 5.72 -17.68 -21.66
CA ASP A 170 7.02 -16.99 -21.59
C ASP A 170 6.84 -15.57 -20.97
N TRP A 171 5.76 -14.86 -21.32
CA TRP A 171 5.41 -13.54 -20.75
C TRP A 171 5.01 -13.61 -19.28
N LEU A 172 4.18 -14.58 -18.88
CA LEU A 172 3.82 -14.80 -17.47
C LEU A 172 5.05 -15.12 -16.62
N GLU A 173 5.95 -15.96 -17.13
CA GLU A 173 7.22 -16.25 -16.47
C GLU A 173 8.11 -15.01 -16.35
N GLU A 174 8.15 -14.14 -17.35
CA GLU A 174 8.87 -12.87 -17.26
C GLU A 174 8.25 -11.90 -16.25
N VAL A 175 6.94 -11.68 -16.27
CA VAL A 175 6.24 -10.77 -15.35
C VAL A 175 6.21 -11.31 -13.91
N LYS A 176 6.27 -12.63 -13.68
CA LYS A 176 6.50 -13.22 -12.34
C LYS A 176 7.86 -12.87 -11.73
N LYS A 177 8.87 -12.57 -12.56
CA LYS A 177 10.22 -12.21 -12.09
C LYS A 177 10.29 -10.72 -11.66
N ASP A 178 9.32 -9.89 -12.02
CA ASP A 178 9.18 -8.52 -11.54
C ASP A 178 7.81 -8.23 -10.89
N PRO A 179 7.68 -8.41 -9.57
CA PRO A 179 6.47 -8.06 -8.82
C PRO A 179 6.04 -6.58 -8.97
N MET A 180 6.93 -5.66 -9.36
CA MET A 180 6.59 -4.25 -9.52
C MET A 180 5.72 -4.00 -10.76
N GLU A 181 5.82 -4.85 -11.79
CA GLU A 181 4.99 -4.79 -13.00
C GLU A 181 3.59 -5.35 -12.72
N GLN A 182 3.49 -6.44 -11.94
CA GLN A 182 2.20 -6.99 -11.49
C GLN A 182 1.39 -5.97 -10.67
N ASP A 183 2.04 -5.28 -9.72
CA ASP A 183 1.41 -4.22 -8.94
C ASP A 183 1.10 -2.98 -9.81
N HIS A 184 1.89 -2.69 -10.85
CA HIS A 184 1.62 -1.58 -11.77
C HIS A 184 0.36 -1.81 -12.60
N LEU A 185 0.18 -3.01 -13.16
CA LEU A 185 -1.01 -3.40 -13.92
C LEU A 185 -2.30 -3.31 -13.06
N ARG A 186 -2.24 -3.79 -11.80
CA ARG A 186 -3.34 -3.68 -10.82
C ARG A 186 -3.62 -2.23 -10.41
N TRP A 187 -2.56 -1.43 -10.26
CA TRP A 187 -2.67 -0.01 -9.96
C TRP A 187 -3.34 0.75 -11.11
N LEU A 188 -2.96 0.52 -12.37
CA LEU A 188 -3.58 1.14 -13.56
C LEU A 188 -5.09 0.88 -13.62
N VAL A 189 -5.52 -0.39 -13.46
CA VAL A 189 -6.94 -0.78 -13.41
C VAL A 189 -7.68 -0.03 -12.29
N THR A 190 -7.07 0.08 -11.11
CA THR A 190 -7.62 0.84 -9.98
C THR A 190 -7.68 2.36 -10.24
N ARG A 191 -6.65 2.94 -10.88
CA ARG A 191 -6.61 4.37 -11.24
C ARG A 191 -7.70 4.72 -12.25
N MET A 192 -8.00 3.82 -13.20
CA MET A 192 -9.06 4.04 -14.19
C MET A 192 -10.43 4.19 -13.53
N VAL A 193 -10.76 3.35 -12.53
CA VAL A 193 -12.02 3.50 -11.77
C VAL A 193 -12.08 4.82 -11.03
N GLU A 194 -11.03 5.19 -10.28
CA GLU A 194 -11.04 6.47 -9.56
C GLU A 194 -11.13 7.68 -10.52
N ALA A 195 -10.47 7.62 -11.68
CA ALA A 195 -10.55 8.65 -12.70
C ALA A 195 -11.94 8.75 -13.36
N PHE A 196 -12.69 7.64 -13.45
CA PHE A 196 -14.07 7.61 -13.92
C PHE A 196 -15.06 8.10 -12.85
N VAL A 197 -14.92 7.66 -11.60
CA VAL A 197 -15.78 8.05 -10.47
C VAL A 197 -15.67 9.55 -10.16
N ALA A 198 -14.51 10.17 -10.39
CA ALA A 198 -14.29 11.61 -10.21
C ALA A 198 -14.98 12.51 -11.28
N VAL A 199 -15.57 11.94 -12.34
CA VAL A 199 -16.18 12.71 -13.44
C VAL A 199 -17.70 12.79 -13.28
N THR A 200 -18.22 14.02 -13.28
CA THR A 200 -19.66 14.31 -13.06
C THR A 200 -20.56 14.16 -14.28
N ILE A 201 -19.98 14.08 -15.49
CA ILE A 201 -20.71 13.84 -16.75
C ILE A 201 -19.92 12.81 -17.54
N LYS A 202 -20.40 11.57 -17.55
CA LYS A 202 -19.73 10.40 -18.13
C LYS A 202 -20.19 10.19 -19.59
N ASN A 203 -19.25 9.92 -20.49
CA ASN A 203 -19.55 9.61 -21.89
C ASN A 203 -19.83 8.11 -22.07
N SER A 204 -20.67 7.72 -23.03
CA SER A 204 -20.99 6.31 -23.32
C SER A 204 -19.74 5.47 -23.64
N THR A 205 -18.75 6.06 -24.31
CA THR A 205 -17.44 5.43 -24.57
C THR A 205 -16.66 5.14 -23.29
N GLU A 206 -16.75 6.03 -22.30
CA GLU A 206 -16.04 5.87 -21.01
C GLU A 206 -16.75 4.85 -20.11
N ILE A 207 -18.08 4.80 -20.17
CA ILE A 207 -18.89 3.77 -19.49
C ILE A 207 -18.54 2.39 -20.07
N ALA A 208 -18.54 2.23 -21.40
CA ALA A 208 -18.16 0.97 -22.05
C ALA A 208 -16.69 0.58 -21.79
N GLU A 209 -15.78 1.54 -21.68
CA GLU A 209 -14.38 1.29 -21.33
C GLU A 209 -14.21 0.78 -19.89
N ILE A 210 -14.90 1.41 -18.91
CA ILE A 210 -14.72 1.07 -17.50
C ILE A 210 -15.48 -0.21 -17.10
N VAL A 211 -16.66 -0.45 -17.67
CA VAL A 211 -17.44 -1.67 -17.43
C VAL A 211 -16.69 -2.91 -17.94
N ALA A 212 -15.92 -2.78 -19.02
CA ALA A 212 -15.06 -3.84 -19.53
C ALA A 212 -13.93 -4.25 -18.55
N LEU A 213 -13.58 -3.42 -17.56
CA LEU A 213 -12.67 -3.79 -16.47
C LEU A 213 -13.33 -4.64 -15.36
N GLY A 214 -14.67 -4.73 -15.34
CA GLY A 214 -15.46 -5.44 -14.31
C GLY A 214 -14.85 -6.80 -13.88
N PRO A 215 -14.60 -7.73 -14.81
CA PRO A 215 -14.05 -9.07 -14.51
C PRO A 215 -12.61 -9.11 -13.98
N VAL A 216 -11.86 -8.00 -14.02
CA VAL A 216 -10.46 -7.91 -13.56
C VAL A 216 -10.26 -6.96 -12.38
N LEU A 217 -11.33 -6.35 -11.86
CA LEU A 217 -11.27 -5.41 -10.74
C LEU A 217 -11.22 -6.14 -9.39
N PRO A 218 -10.34 -5.76 -8.45
CA PRO A 218 -10.41 -6.22 -7.06
C PRO A 218 -11.70 -5.71 -6.37
N ARG A 219 -12.12 -6.35 -5.26
CA ARG A 219 -13.40 -6.03 -4.57
C ARG A 219 -13.59 -4.55 -4.25
N GLU A 220 -12.58 -3.87 -3.71
CA GLU A 220 -12.71 -2.45 -3.33
C GLU A 220 -12.91 -1.51 -4.54
N PRO A 221 -12.05 -1.53 -5.58
CA PRO A 221 -12.29 -0.80 -6.83
C PRO A 221 -13.61 -1.20 -7.51
N TYR A 222 -13.98 -2.49 -7.52
CA TYR A 222 -15.24 -2.97 -8.07
C TYR A 222 -16.44 -2.34 -7.35
N ARG A 223 -16.51 -2.40 -6.01
CA ARG A 223 -17.61 -1.81 -5.23
C ARG A 223 -17.68 -0.29 -5.39
N LYS A 224 -16.54 0.42 -5.48
CA LYS A 224 -16.50 1.87 -5.78
C LYS A 224 -17.09 2.19 -7.17
N LEU A 225 -16.84 1.36 -8.17
CA LEU A 225 -17.43 1.53 -9.50
C LEU A 225 -18.94 1.27 -9.49
N LEU A 226 -19.37 0.16 -8.88
CA LEU A 226 -20.77 -0.24 -8.76
C LEU A 226 -21.60 0.84 -8.05
N LEU A 227 -21.19 1.26 -6.85
CA LEU A 227 -21.87 2.30 -6.07
C LEU A 227 -21.94 3.64 -6.82
N SER A 228 -20.94 3.97 -7.64
CA SER A 228 -21.00 5.16 -8.48
C SER A 228 -22.06 5.05 -9.57
N LEU A 229 -22.17 3.92 -10.29
CA LEU A 229 -23.18 3.75 -11.33
C LEU A 229 -24.60 3.67 -10.76
N ILE A 230 -24.78 3.06 -9.58
CA ILE A 230 -26.05 3.11 -8.84
C ILE A 230 -26.44 4.56 -8.56
N LYS A 231 -25.51 5.38 -8.05
CA LYS A 231 -25.74 6.80 -7.76
C LYS A 231 -26.05 7.61 -9.02
N ASP A 232 -25.27 7.44 -10.08
CA ASP A 232 -25.46 8.18 -11.34
C ASP A 232 -26.85 7.89 -11.94
N PHE A 233 -27.33 6.64 -11.80
CA PHE A 233 -28.64 6.20 -12.29
C PHE A 233 -29.80 6.74 -11.44
N ASP A 234 -29.66 6.74 -10.11
CA ASP A 234 -30.63 7.29 -9.15
C ASP A 234 -30.78 8.83 -9.28
N GLU A 235 -29.68 9.55 -9.56
CA GLU A 235 -29.70 11.00 -9.80
C GLU A 235 -30.10 11.39 -11.25
N ALA A 236 -30.31 10.42 -12.16
CA ALA A 236 -30.58 10.67 -13.57
C ALA A 236 -32.00 11.18 -13.85
N ARG A 237 -32.12 12.45 -14.28
CA ARG A 237 -33.41 13.06 -14.68
C ARG A 237 -33.98 12.57 -16.02
N ILE A 238 -33.17 11.85 -16.81
CA ILE A 238 -33.52 11.26 -18.11
C ILE A 238 -32.82 9.91 -18.17
N LEU A 239 -33.50 8.88 -18.68
CA LEU A 239 -32.97 7.52 -18.74
C LEU A 239 -31.75 7.43 -19.69
N ASP A 240 -30.54 7.31 -19.13
CA ASP A 240 -29.36 6.94 -19.90
C ASP A 240 -29.25 5.40 -19.97
N VAL A 241 -29.54 4.88 -21.16
CA VAL A 241 -29.49 3.44 -21.46
C VAL A 241 -28.06 2.87 -21.32
N ASN A 242 -27.01 3.69 -21.48
CA ASN A 242 -25.62 3.24 -21.31
C ASN A 242 -25.26 3.05 -19.84
N ILE A 243 -25.70 3.96 -18.96
CA ILE A 243 -25.49 3.83 -17.50
C ILE A 243 -26.27 2.62 -16.98
N LEU A 244 -27.55 2.50 -17.37
CA LEU A 244 -28.39 1.34 -17.07
C LEU A 244 -27.72 0.02 -17.49
N ARG A 245 -27.24 -0.04 -18.74
CA ARG A 245 -26.60 -1.24 -19.29
C ARG A 245 -25.29 -1.56 -18.58
N GLY A 246 -24.46 -0.55 -18.31
CA GLY A 246 -23.20 -0.72 -17.59
C GLY A 246 -23.37 -1.22 -16.16
N LEU A 247 -24.41 -0.73 -15.47
CA LEU A 247 -24.79 -1.20 -14.13
C LEU A 247 -25.16 -2.70 -14.14
N VAL A 248 -26.02 -3.11 -15.07
CA VAL A 248 -26.43 -4.53 -15.22
C VAL A 248 -25.26 -5.43 -15.61
N GLU A 249 -24.38 -4.98 -16.51
CA GLU A 249 -23.20 -5.76 -16.91
C GLU A 249 -22.18 -5.96 -15.79
N LEU A 250 -22.00 -4.97 -14.90
CA LEU A 250 -21.21 -5.19 -13.69
C LEU A 250 -21.87 -6.25 -12.80
N VAL A 251 -23.16 -6.14 -12.52
CA VAL A 251 -23.91 -7.10 -11.67
C VAL A 251 -23.84 -8.52 -12.24
N GLN A 252 -23.94 -8.69 -13.55
CA GLN A 252 -23.76 -9.99 -14.24
C GLN A 252 -22.31 -10.51 -14.25
N ALA A 253 -21.33 -9.64 -14.04
CA ALA A 253 -19.89 -9.94 -14.03
C ALA A 253 -19.29 -10.03 -12.61
N ALA A 254 -20.11 -9.89 -11.57
CA ALA A 254 -19.68 -10.01 -10.18
C ALA A 254 -19.13 -11.41 -9.85
N SER A 255 -18.15 -11.46 -8.95
CA SER A 255 -17.91 -12.65 -8.12
C SER A 255 -18.91 -12.69 -6.95
N THR A 256 -19.19 -13.88 -6.44
CA THR A 256 -20.16 -14.14 -5.34
C THR A 256 -19.99 -13.21 -4.14
N ASP A 257 -18.74 -12.85 -3.83
CA ASP A 257 -18.36 -12.14 -2.62
C ASP A 257 -18.33 -10.61 -2.79
N PHE A 258 -18.71 -10.09 -3.98
CA PHE A 258 -18.56 -8.68 -4.33
C PHE A 258 -19.87 -7.88 -4.25
N LEU A 259 -21.01 -8.56 -4.44
CA LEU A 259 -22.36 -8.01 -4.27
C LEU A 259 -22.81 -8.19 -2.82
N GLU A 260 -23.45 -7.16 -2.25
CA GLU A 260 -24.16 -7.26 -0.97
C GLU A 260 -25.68 -7.22 -1.27
N ALA A 261 -26.50 -7.90 -0.46
CA ALA A 261 -27.95 -8.05 -0.72
C ALA A 261 -28.65 -6.69 -0.90
N ASP A 262 -28.32 -5.74 -0.03
CA ASP A 262 -28.74 -4.34 -0.05
C ASP A 262 -28.47 -3.64 -1.39
N ASP A 263 -27.36 -3.95 -2.10
CA ASP A 263 -27.06 -3.34 -3.41
C ASP A 263 -28.06 -3.80 -4.47
N LEU A 264 -28.39 -5.10 -4.50
CA LEU A 264 -29.31 -5.69 -5.46
C LEU A 264 -30.74 -5.22 -5.21
N VAL A 265 -31.17 -5.26 -3.95
CA VAL A 265 -32.46 -4.70 -3.49
C VAL A 265 -32.57 -3.22 -3.86
N LYS A 266 -31.53 -2.42 -3.58
CA LYS A 266 -31.51 -1.00 -3.95
C LYS A 266 -31.62 -0.79 -5.46
N ILE A 267 -30.82 -1.48 -6.28
CA ILE A 267 -30.91 -1.39 -7.75
C ILE A 267 -32.33 -1.70 -8.22
N LEU A 268 -32.90 -2.81 -7.74
CA LEU A 268 -34.24 -3.27 -8.09
C LEU A 268 -35.29 -2.22 -7.70
N SER A 269 -35.18 -1.59 -6.52
CA SER A 269 -36.08 -0.52 -6.08
C SER A 269 -36.06 0.72 -6.99
N ILE A 270 -34.88 1.14 -7.48
CA ILE A 270 -34.71 2.30 -8.38
C ILE A 270 -35.27 1.98 -9.77
N LEU A 271 -35.04 0.74 -10.26
CA LEU A 271 -35.62 0.26 -11.52
C LEU A 271 -37.15 0.28 -11.50
N ARG A 272 -37.78 -0.09 -10.38
CA ARG A 272 -39.25 0.01 -10.21
C ARG A 272 -39.76 1.44 -10.36
N VAL A 273 -39.17 2.39 -9.63
CA VAL A 273 -39.60 3.80 -9.64
C VAL A 273 -39.45 4.37 -11.04
N SER A 274 -38.34 4.04 -11.72
CA SER A 274 -38.09 4.40 -13.12
C SER A 274 -39.13 3.81 -14.07
N LEU A 275 -39.45 2.52 -13.93
CA LEU A 275 -40.41 1.80 -14.78
C LEU A 275 -41.85 2.31 -14.58
N GLN A 276 -42.26 2.55 -13.32
CA GLN A 276 -43.56 3.15 -12.99
C GLN A 276 -43.73 4.54 -13.62
N GLY A 277 -42.70 5.38 -13.60
CA GLY A 277 -42.75 6.72 -14.20
C GLY A 277 -42.77 6.73 -15.74
N THR A 278 -42.11 5.76 -16.37
CA THR A 278 -41.87 5.75 -17.84
C THR A 278 -42.84 4.88 -18.64
N HIS A 279 -43.53 3.92 -18.02
CA HIS A 279 -44.49 2.98 -18.66
C HIS A 279 -45.52 3.69 -19.57
N GLN A 280 -45.97 4.89 -19.20
CA GLN A 280 -46.98 5.65 -19.97
C GLN A 280 -46.38 6.59 -21.04
N GLN A 281 -45.06 6.67 -21.15
CA GLN A 281 -44.37 7.69 -21.95
C GLN A 281 -43.56 7.12 -23.12
N SER A 282 -43.01 5.92 -23.00
CA SER A 282 -42.20 5.28 -24.05
C SER A 282 -42.16 3.76 -23.91
N THR A 283 -42.58 3.03 -24.95
CA THR A 283 -42.41 1.57 -25.03
C THR A 283 -40.93 1.19 -25.06
N THR A 284 -40.10 1.98 -25.74
CA THR A 284 -38.66 1.70 -25.88
C THR A 284 -37.92 1.79 -24.54
N TYR A 285 -38.23 2.79 -23.71
CA TYR A 285 -37.66 2.90 -22.37
C TYR A 285 -38.20 1.84 -21.42
N SER A 286 -39.50 1.52 -21.53
CA SER A 286 -40.10 0.40 -20.80
C SER A 286 -39.38 -0.92 -21.08
N TYR A 287 -39.05 -1.21 -22.34
CA TYR A 287 -38.31 -2.44 -22.71
C TYR A 287 -36.93 -2.50 -22.06
N HIS A 288 -36.13 -1.43 -22.14
CA HIS A 288 -34.79 -1.42 -21.55
C HIS A 288 -34.81 -1.55 -20.02
N LEU A 289 -35.79 -0.95 -19.35
CA LEU A 289 -35.97 -1.09 -17.90
C LEU A 289 -36.47 -2.49 -17.51
N THR A 290 -37.42 -3.06 -18.25
CA THR A 290 -37.91 -4.44 -17.98
C THR A 290 -36.82 -5.50 -18.23
N LEU A 291 -35.99 -5.31 -19.26
CA LEU A 291 -34.81 -6.15 -19.52
C LEU A 291 -33.77 -6.06 -18.39
N ALA A 292 -33.48 -4.85 -17.90
CA ALA A 292 -32.60 -4.68 -16.74
C ALA A 292 -33.18 -5.33 -15.46
N VAL A 293 -34.51 -5.28 -15.29
CA VAL A 293 -35.19 -5.95 -14.17
C VAL A 293 -35.07 -7.47 -14.27
N SER A 294 -35.29 -8.10 -15.45
CA SER A 294 -35.09 -9.55 -15.59
C SER A 294 -33.63 -9.94 -15.33
N GLU A 295 -32.67 -9.20 -15.86
CA GLU A 295 -31.24 -9.49 -15.68
C GLU A 295 -30.74 -9.33 -14.23
N VAL A 296 -31.36 -8.46 -13.42
CA VAL A 296 -31.07 -8.33 -11.98
C VAL A 296 -31.77 -9.43 -11.17
N LEU A 297 -33.03 -9.74 -11.44
CA LEU A 297 -33.78 -10.82 -10.78
C LEU A 297 -33.13 -12.19 -11.04
N ASP A 298 -32.62 -12.41 -12.25
CA ASP A 298 -31.79 -13.56 -12.63
C ASP A 298 -30.60 -13.75 -11.69
N VAL A 299 -29.86 -12.67 -11.39
CA VAL A 299 -28.68 -12.70 -10.51
C VAL A 299 -29.08 -12.91 -9.04
N MET A 300 -30.19 -12.31 -8.59
CA MET A 300 -30.74 -12.53 -7.24
C MET A 300 -31.18 -13.98 -7.02
N ALA A 301 -31.80 -14.60 -8.03
CA ALA A 301 -32.20 -16.00 -8.01
C ALA A 301 -30.99 -16.97 -8.05
N GLU A 302 -29.94 -16.63 -8.81
CA GLU A 302 -28.68 -17.40 -8.82
C GLU A 302 -27.95 -17.34 -7.46
N HIS A 303 -27.92 -16.16 -6.81
CA HIS A 303 -27.22 -15.96 -5.53
C HIS A 303 -28.06 -16.28 -4.28
N LYS A 304 -29.32 -16.72 -4.45
CA LYS A 304 -30.24 -17.09 -3.35
C LYS A 304 -30.40 -16.00 -2.27
N VAL A 305 -30.51 -14.72 -2.69
CA VAL A 305 -30.77 -13.56 -1.81
C VAL A 305 -32.09 -13.76 -1.03
N GLN A 306 -32.15 -13.41 0.25
CA GLN A 306 -33.28 -13.78 1.14
C GLN A 306 -34.09 -12.57 1.65
N ASP A 307 -33.65 -11.35 1.34
CA ASP A 307 -34.02 -10.12 2.04
C ASP A 307 -35.02 -9.23 1.27
N LEU A 308 -35.76 -9.80 0.32
CA LEU A 308 -36.74 -9.09 -0.51
C LEU A 308 -38.10 -8.99 0.21
N ASP A 309 -38.46 -7.79 0.67
CA ASP A 309 -39.72 -7.54 1.42
C ASP A 309 -40.95 -7.75 0.52
N ARG A 310 -41.82 -8.69 0.89
CA ARG A 310 -42.98 -9.04 0.06
C ARG A 310 -43.99 -7.89 -0.10
N VAL A 311 -44.16 -7.07 0.92
CA VAL A 311 -45.21 -6.03 1.00
C VAL A 311 -44.72 -4.72 0.41
N LEU A 312 -43.49 -4.33 0.71
CA LEU A 312 -42.87 -3.09 0.25
C LEU A 312 -42.26 -3.23 -1.15
N GLU A 313 -41.88 -4.43 -1.59
CA GLU A 313 -41.13 -4.64 -2.83
C GLU A 313 -41.80 -5.60 -3.80
N TYR A 314 -42.03 -6.86 -3.41
CA TYR A 314 -42.54 -7.92 -4.30
C TYR A 314 -43.94 -7.61 -4.87
N GLU A 315 -44.94 -7.36 -4.01
CA GLU A 315 -46.32 -7.11 -4.44
C GLU A 315 -46.43 -5.87 -5.37
N PRO A 316 -45.77 -4.74 -5.09
CA PRO A 316 -45.69 -3.62 -6.03
C PRO A 316 -44.95 -3.94 -7.35
N PHE A 317 -43.88 -4.76 -7.33
CA PHE A 317 -43.17 -5.16 -8.56
C PHE A 317 -44.02 -6.03 -9.45
N SER A 318 -44.61 -7.06 -8.85
CA SER A 318 -45.56 -7.98 -9.49
C SER A 318 -46.71 -7.20 -10.14
N GLY A 319 -47.25 -6.19 -9.45
CA GLY A 319 -48.24 -5.26 -9.99
C GLY A 319 -47.78 -4.56 -11.28
N VAL A 320 -46.58 -3.96 -11.29
CA VAL A 320 -46.03 -3.25 -12.47
C VAL A 320 -45.79 -4.18 -13.65
N LEU A 321 -45.14 -5.32 -13.43
CA LEU A 321 -44.89 -6.32 -14.47
C LEU A 321 -46.21 -6.89 -15.01
N SER A 322 -47.22 -7.06 -14.16
CA SER A 322 -48.56 -7.52 -14.56
C SER A 322 -49.36 -6.50 -15.38
N GLY A 323 -48.98 -5.21 -15.37
CA GLY A 323 -49.53 -4.18 -16.26
C GLY A 323 -48.88 -4.20 -17.65
N LEU A 324 -47.57 -4.48 -17.70
CA LEU A 324 -46.79 -4.54 -18.95
C LEU A 324 -47.14 -5.74 -19.83
N LYS A 325 -47.69 -6.82 -19.27
CA LYS A 325 -48.13 -8.01 -20.03
C LYS A 325 -49.21 -7.71 -21.09
N ASP A 326 -50.02 -6.67 -20.86
CA ASP A 326 -51.12 -6.26 -21.75
C ASP A 326 -50.66 -5.22 -22.80
N SER A 327 -49.34 -5.09 -22.98
CA SER A 327 -48.69 -4.29 -24.03
C SER A 327 -49.04 -4.78 -25.43
N SER A 328 -49.36 -3.85 -26.33
CA SER A 328 -49.49 -4.12 -27.78
C SER A 328 -48.14 -4.32 -28.50
N ASP A 329 -47.02 -4.15 -27.80
CA ASP A 329 -45.67 -4.47 -28.27
C ASP A 329 -45.27 -5.88 -27.75
N PRO A 330 -45.10 -6.88 -28.65
CA PRO A 330 -44.75 -8.26 -28.28
C PRO A 330 -43.38 -8.40 -27.61
N TYR A 331 -42.42 -7.51 -27.89
CA TYR A 331 -41.07 -7.56 -27.31
C TYR A 331 -41.12 -7.13 -25.84
N LEU A 332 -41.90 -6.10 -25.54
CA LEU A 332 -42.15 -5.65 -24.17
C LEU A 332 -42.98 -6.68 -23.39
N MET A 333 -43.99 -7.28 -24.02
CA MET A 333 -44.76 -8.40 -23.46
C MET A 333 -43.85 -9.58 -23.09
N TYR A 334 -42.98 -10.02 -24.00
CA TYR A 334 -42.04 -11.12 -23.74
C TYR A 334 -41.14 -10.83 -22.53
N GLN A 335 -40.48 -9.65 -22.49
CA GLN A 335 -39.60 -9.31 -21.37
C GLN A 335 -40.35 -9.17 -20.05
N ALA A 336 -41.60 -8.67 -20.06
CA ALA A 336 -42.43 -8.62 -18.86
C ALA A 336 -42.78 -10.03 -18.34
N CYS A 337 -43.12 -10.95 -19.23
CA CYS A 337 -43.34 -12.36 -18.88
C CYS A 337 -42.07 -13.05 -18.36
N TYR A 338 -40.89 -12.72 -18.90
CA TYR A 338 -39.60 -13.23 -18.42
C TYR A 338 -39.28 -12.71 -17.02
N ALA A 339 -39.31 -11.38 -16.82
CA ALA A 339 -39.08 -10.75 -15.52
C ALA A 339 -40.06 -11.26 -14.44
N PHE A 340 -41.33 -11.48 -14.81
CA PHE A 340 -42.34 -12.04 -13.91
C PHE A 340 -42.06 -13.50 -13.53
N GLN A 341 -41.49 -14.32 -14.42
CA GLN A 341 -41.01 -15.66 -14.06
C GLN A 341 -39.74 -15.59 -13.20
N ALA A 342 -38.77 -14.73 -13.52
CA ALA A 342 -37.56 -14.56 -12.70
C ALA A 342 -37.89 -14.17 -11.25
N LEU A 343 -38.86 -13.26 -11.07
CA LEU A 343 -39.37 -12.85 -9.75
C LEU A 343 -39.96 -14.01 -8.93
N GLN A 344 -40.49 -15.07 -9.57
CA GLN A 344 -40.97 -16.27 -8.86
C GLN A 344 -39.83 -17.18 -8.36
N TYR A 345 -38.59 -16.95 -8.76
CA TYR A 345 -37.42 -17.72 -8.33
C TYR A 345 -36.51 -16.99 -7.33
N VAL A 346 -36.76 -15.70 -7.07
CA VAL A 346 -36.17 -14.98 -5.93
C VAL A 346 -36.97 -15.33 -4.65
N PRO A 347 -36.31 -15.71 -3.53
CA PRO A 347 -36.96 -15.87 -2.24
C PRO A 347 -37.60 -14.57 -1.70
N ASP A 348 -38.70 -14.71 -0.95
CA ASP A 348 -39.36 -13.66 -0.17
C ASP A 348 -39.34 -13.98 1.34
N ASP A 349 -39.66 -12.99 2.18
CA ASP A 349 -39.60 -13.11 3.65
C ASP A 349 -40.69 -14.04 4.24
N GLU A 350 -41.86 -14.08 3.60
CA GLU A 350 -42.31 -15.31 2.90
C GLU A 350 -42.20 -16.69 3.59
N SER A 351 -42.50 -16.84 4.89
CA SER A 351 -42.50 -18.19 5.47
C SER A 351 -43.53 -19.09 4.77
N ALA A 352 -43.11 -20.29 4.33
CA ALA A 352 -43.90 -21.16 3.45
C ALA A 352 -45.28 -21.57 4.00
N LEU A 353 -45.53 -21.38 5.30
CA LEU A 353 -46.81 -21.62 5.96
C LEU A 353 -47.82 -20.46 5.76
N GLN A 354 -47.34 -19.21 5.64
CA GLN A 354 -48.18 -18.03 5.39
C GLN A 354 -48.72 -18.03 3.96
N SER A 355 -47.90 -18.39 2.97
CA SER A 355 -48.29 -18.49 1.56
C SER A 355 -49.47 -19.47 1.36
N ILE A 356 -49.42 -20.62 2.03
CA ILE A 356 -50.51 -21.63 2.02
C ILE A 356 -51.80 -21.06 2.64
N LEU A 357 -51.72 -20.31 3.73
CA LEU A 357 -52.88 -19.69 4.40
C LEU A 357 -53.51 -18.57 3.56
N ARG A 358 -52.73 -17.89 2.71
CA ARG A 358 -53.19 -16.76 1.89
C ARG A 358 -53.99 -17.20 0.65
N HIS A 359 -53.78 -18.43 0.18
CA HIS A 359 -54.48 -19.00 -0.99
C HIS A 359 -55.57 -20.04 -0.66
N SER A 360 -55.85 -20.34 0.62
CA SER A 360 -56.75 -21.43 1.03
C SER A 360 -58.12 -20.99 1.57
N ILE A 361 -58.93 -20.34 0.73
CA ILE A 361 -60.38 -20.17 0.98
C ILE A 361 -61.18 -21.05 0.01
N GLY A 362 -61.28 -22.35 0.32
CA GLY A 362 -62.14 -23.30 -0.39
C GLY A 362 -61.61 -24.74 -0.41
N VAL A 363 -62.53 -25.71 -0.31
CA VAL A 363 -62.32 -27.16 -0.52
C VAL A 363 -61.25 -27.82 0.38
N ALA A 364 -61.62 -28.13 1.61
CA ALA A 364 -60.84 -29.00 2.49
C ALA A 364 -61.33 -30.47 2.40
N ASP A 365 -60.82 -31.26 1.44
CA ASP A 365 -60.80 -32.75 1.56
C ASP A 365 -59.83 -33.47 0.58
N SER A 366 -58.54 -33.08 0.53
CA SER A 366 -57.55 -33.69 -0.41
C SER A 366 -56.09 -33.74 0.07
N LEU A 367 -55.83 -33.55 1.37
CA LEU A 367 -54.49 -33.26 1.92
C LEU A 367 -53.62 -34.50 2.25
N VAL A 368 -53.48 -35.47 1.32
CA VAL A 368 -52.61 -36.66 1.52
C VAL A 368 -51.72 -37.01 0.31
N LYS A 369 -51.84 -36.34 -0.86
CA LYS A 369 -51.15 -36.79 -2.10
C LYS A 369 -50.38 -35.75 -2.95
N ILE A 370 -50.30 -34.47 -2.55
CA ILE A 370 -49.69 -33.42 -3.39
C ILE A 370 -48.55 -32.69 -2.66
N SER A 371 -47.53 -33.44 -2.22
CA SER A 371 -46.32 -32.89 -1.57
C SER A 371 -45.01 -33.50 -2.11
N ALA A 372 -45.06 -34.15 -3.27
CA ALA A 372 -43.94 -34.90 -3.87
C ALA A 372 -43.68 -34.54 -5.35
N VAL A 373 -44.31 -33.48 -5.87
CA VAL A 373 -44.16 -33.02 -7.25
C VAL A 373 -43.76 -31.54 -7.22
N PHE A 374 -42.84 -31.13 -8.09
CA PHE A 374 -42.25 -29.78 -8.18
C PHE A 374 -41.40 -29.32 -6.98
N LYS A 375 -40.38 -30.12 -6.62
CA LYS A 375 -39.08 -29.58 -6.17
C LYS A 375 -38.03 -29.78 -7.27
N LEU A 376 -37.80 -28.74 -8.07
CA LEU A 376 -36.62 -28.61 -8.93
C LEU A 376 -35.76 -27.50 -8.32
N ASP A 377 -34.65 -27.85 -7.67
CA ASP A 377 -33.65 -26.87 -7.23
C ASP A 377 -32.75 -26.53 -8.43
N LEU A 378 -32.63 -25.24 -8.76
CA LEU A 378 -31.79 -24.76 -9.85
C LEU A 378 -30.32 -25.16 -9.64
N ALA A 379 -29.86 -25.26 -8.37
CA ALA A 379 -28.53 -25.74 -8.03
C ALA A 379 -28.34 -27.22 -8.43
N SER A 380 -29.32 -28.09 -8.16
CA SER A 380 -29.22 -29.52 -8.53
C SER A 380 -29.21 -29.76 -10.04
N VAL A 381 -29.85 -28.88 -10.82
CA VAL A 381 -29.78 -28.91 -12.30
C VAL A 381 -28.38 -28.50 -12.78
N LEU A 382 -27.74 -27.52 -12.12
CA LEU A 382 -26.38 -27.05 -12.44
C LEU A 382 -25.29 -28.05 -12.01
N GLU A 383 -25.40 -28.65 -10.81
CA GLU A 383 -24.52 -29.73 -10.35
C GLU A 383 -24.64 -30.97 -11.26
N GLY A 384 -25.86 -31.25 -11.74
CA GLY A 384 -26.13 -32.33 -12.71
C GLY A 384 -25.45 -32.15 -14.07
N LEU A 385 -24.95 -30.96 -14.44
CA LEU A 385 -24.31 -30.74 -15.74
C LEU A 385 -22.95 -31.45 -15.90
N GLY A 386 -22.26 -31.76 -14.79
CA GLY A 386 -21.11 -32.67 -14.83
C GLY A 386 -21.49 -34.15 -15.03
N SER A 387 -22.75 -34.49 -14.77
CA SER A 387 -23.35 -35.84 -14.81
C SER A 387 -23.53 -36.51 -16.18
N LEU A 388 -23.59 -35.70 -17.26
CA LEU A 388 -24.34 -36.06 -18.47
C LEU A 388 -23.61 -36.97 -19.49
N GLN A 389 -23.15 -38.13 -19.04
CA GLN A 389 -22.88 -39.27 -19.92
C GLN A 389 -23.55 -40.59 -19.48
N GLU A 390 -24.05 -40.72 -18.24
CA GLU A 390 -24.65 -41.99 -17.75
C GLU A 390 -26.19 -42.02 -17.64
N SER A 391 -26.91 -40.89 -17.74
CA SER A 391 -28.35 -40.82 -17.39
C SER A 391 -29.32 -40.52 -18.56
N LEU A 392 -29.02 -40.98 -19.78
CA LEU A 392 -29.98 -40.96 -20.89
C LEU A 392 -31.18 -41.92 -20.71
N SER A 393 -31.14 -42.79 -19.70
CA SER A 393 -32.22 -43.71 -19.34
C SER A 393 -33.21 -43.17 -18.30
N GLY A 394 -32.83 -42.14 -17.52
CA GLY A 394 -33.63 -41.67 -16.38
C GLY A 394 -34.78 -40.74 -16.76
N PHE A 395 -34.52 -39.72 -17.59
CA PHE A 395 -35.47 -38.62 -17.82
C PHE A 395 -36.69 -39.00 -18.68
N VAL A 396 -36.58 -40.02 -19.54
CA VAL A 396 -37.68 -40.48 -20.40
C VAL A 396 -38.80 -41.16 -19.59
N GLY A 397 -38.47 -41.76 -18.44
CA GLY A 397 -39.38 -42.59 -17.66
C GLY A 397 -40.51 -41.84 -16.93
N VAL A 398 -40.39 -40.51 -16.74
CA VAL A 398 -41.35 -39.70 -15.95
C VAL A 398 -42.36 -38.96 -16.84
N ALA A 399 -42.15 -38.94 -18.16
CA ALA A 399 -42.99 -38.21 -19.10
C ALA A 399 -44.32 -38.90 -19.47
N ALA A 400 -44.49 -40.18 -19.12
CA ALA A 400 -45.67 -40.97 -19.53
C ALA A 400 -46.97 -40.49 -18.87
N ASP A 401 -46.97 -40.29 -17.55
CA ASP A 401 -48.19 -40.05 -16.75
C ASP A 401 -48.76 -38.62 -16.88
N VAL A 402 -48.08 -37.73 -17.60
CA VAL A 402 -48.53 -36.34 -17.85
C VAL A 402 -49.35 -36.22 -19.15
N TYR A 403 -49.24 -37.20 -20.06
CA TYR A 403 -49.73 -37.07 -21.43
C TYR A 403 -51.26 -37.17 -21.60
N GLU A 404 -51.99 -37.73 -20.62
CA GLU A 404 -53.47 -37.82 -20.67
C GLU A 404 -54.18 -36.53 -20.25
N GLY A 405 -53.54 -35.64 -19.46
CA GLY A 405 -54.22 -34.54 -18.78
C GLY A 405 -54.52 -33.29 -19.63
N VAL A 406 -53.89 -33.13 -20.79
CA VAL A 406 -53.83 -31.84 -21.53
C VAL A 406 -54.52 -31.90 -22.92
N SER A 407 -55.04 -33.06 -23.32
CA SER A 407 -55.56 -33.31 -24.68
C SER A 407 -56.92 -32.65 -25.00
N SER A 408 -57.51 -31.88 -24.08
CA SER A 408 -58.91 -31.41 -24.15
C SER A 408 -59.10 -29.93 -24.52
N LEU A 409 -58.02 -29.17 -24.76
CA LEU A 409 -58.08 -27.71 -24.99
C LEU A 409 -57.19 -27.26 -26.18
N MET A 410 -57.38 -27.84 -27.37
CA MET A 410 -56.69 -27.43 -28.61
C MET A 410 -57.57 -27.53 -29.87
N GLU A 411 -58.65 -26.73 -29.96
CA GLU A 411 -59.41 -26.54 -31.22
C GLU A 411 -59.85 -25.09 -31.53
N SER A 412 -59.06 -24.05 -31.22
CA SER A 412 -59.10 -22.81 -32.02
C SER A 412 -57.85 -21.92 -31.96
N GLY A 413 -57.50 -21.31 -33.10
CA GLY A 413 -56.33 -20.42 -33.25
C GLY A 413 -56.50 -19.01 -32.67
N ARG A 414 -57.13 -18.87 -31.50
CA ARG A 414 -57.18 -17.60 -30.72
C ARG A 414 -56.86 -17.75 -29.24
N GLU A 415 -56.90 -18.96 -28.69
CA GLU A 415 -56.88 -19.19 -27.24
C GLU A 415 -55.47 -19.17 -26.62
N VAL A 416 -54.39 -19.18 -27.43
CA VAL A 416 -52.99 -19.22 -26.94
C VAL A 416 -52.64 -17.98 -26.11
N PHE A 417 -53.01 -16.78 -26.58
CA PHE A 417 -52.73 -15.53 -25.86
C PHE A 417 -53.52 -15.39 -24.56
N ASP A 418 -54.77 -15.89 -24.53
CA ASP A 418 -55.57 -15.90 -23.29
C ASP A 418 -55.11 -16.97 -22.31
N SER A 419 -54.65 -18.15 -22.79
CA SER A 419 -54.06 -19.19 -21.93
C SER A 419 -52.72 -18.77 -21.31
N LEU A 420 -51.90 -18.01 -22.05
CA LEU A 420 -50.73 -17.32 -21.50
C LEU A 420 -51.13 -16.32 -20.39
N LYS A 421 -52.25 -15.62 -20.56
CA LYS A 421 -52.75 -14.59 -19.64
C LYS A 421 -53.35 -15.17 -18.36
N GLU A 422 -54.15 -16.24 -18.44
CA GLU A 422 -54.62 -16.99 -17.27
C GLU A 422 -53.46 -17.62 -16.50
N GLY A 423 -52.47 -18.16 -17.23
CA GLY A 423 -51.33 -18.87 -16.67
C GLY A 423 -50.36 -18.04 -15.82
N LEU A 424 -50.46 -16.71 -15.88
CA LEU A 424 -49.67 -15.76 -15.09
C LEU A 424 -50.38 -15.31 -13.80
N SER A 425 -51.72 -15.32 -13.78
CA SER A 425 -52.53 -14.95 -12.60
C SER A 425 -52.38 -15.90 -11.40
N THR A 426 -51.85 -17.09 -11.60
CA THR A 426 -51.80 -18.18 -10.59
C THR A 426 -50.45 -18.31 -9.87
N GLY A 427 -49.44 -17.50 -10.21
CA GLY A 427 -48.11 -17.55 -9.57
C GLY A 427 -47.31 -18.84 -9.81
N GLN A 428 -47.71 -19.66 -10.79
CA GLN A 428 -47.10 -20.97 -11.05
C GLN A 428 -45.79 -20.87 -11.85
N LYS A 429 -44.72 -21.45 -11.31
CA LYS A 429 -43.41 -21.57 -11.96
C LYS A 429 -43.50 -22.42 -13.23
N ARG A 430 -43.04 -21.89 -14.36
CA ARG A 430 -43.13 -22.53 -15.69
C ARG A 430 -41.83 -23.23 -16.08
N PRO A 431 -41.88 -24.40 -16.75
CA PRO A 431 -40.68 -25.15 -17.13
C PRO A 431 -39.86 -24.52 -18.26
N TRP A 432 -40.38 -23.51 -18.97
CA TRP A 432 -39.63 -22.83 -20.04
C TRP A 432 -38.54 -21.89 -19.49
N TYR A 433 -38.78 -21.19 -18.39
CA TYR A 433 -37.83 -20.25 -17.79
C TYR A 433 -36.50 -20.92 -17.36
N PRO A 434 -36.49 -22.00 -16.53
CA PRO A 434 -35.24 -22.67 -16.15
C PRO A 434 -34.55 -23.35 -17.34
N ALA A 435 -35.31 -23.73 -18.40
CA ALA A 435 -34.71 -24.26 -19.63
C ALA A 435 -33.98 -23.16 -20.43
N ILE A 436 -34.51 -21.93 -20.50
CA ILE A 436 -33.76 -20.79 -21.08
C ILE A 436 -32.52 -20.46 -20.23
N LYS A 437 -32.63 -20.46 -18.89
CA LYS A 437 -31.47 -20.26 -18.00
C LYS A 437 -30.38 -21.32 -18.25
N ALA A 438 -30.74 -22.58 -18.39
CA ALA A 438 -29.82 -23.66 -18.75
C ALA A 438 -29.20 -23.46 -20.15
N ALA A 439 -29.97 -22.98 -21.13
CA ALA A 439 -29.46 -22.66 -22.46
C ALA A 439 -28.39 -21.55 -22.42
N TYR A 440 -28.64 -20.44 -21.71
CA TYR A 440 -27.64 -19.39 -21.51
C TYR A 440 -26.41 -19.88 -20.71
N ALA A 441 -26.59 -20.80 -19.75
CA ALA A 441 -25.47 -21.43 -19.04
C ALA A 441 -24.58 -22.25 -20.00
N PHE A 442 -25.17 -23.06 -20.89
CA PHE A 442 -24.42 -23.78 -21.92
C PHE A 442 -23.67 -22.82 -22.87
N VAL A 443 -24.27 -21.69 -23.26
CA VAL A 443 -23.60 -20.65 -24.07
C VAL A 443 -22.44 -20.01 -23.31
N LYS A 444 -22.60 -19.72 -22.01
CA LYS A 444 -21.55 -19.18 -21.12
C LYS A 444 -20.38 -20.17 -20.95
N ALA A 445 -20.67 -21.47 -20.95
CA ALA A 445 -19.69 -22.56 -20.82
C ALA A 445 -19.06 -23.02 -22.16
N GLY A 446 -19.54 -22.56 -23.33
CA GLY A 446 -19.09 -23.06 -24.63
C GLY A 446 -19.65 -24.43 -25.03
N GLN A 447 -20.67 -24.91 -24.32
CA GLN A 447 -21.31 -26.21 -24.49
C GLN A 447 -22.36 -26.21 -25.61
N LEU A 448 -21.96 -25.81 -26.82
CA LEU A 448 -22.86 -25.59 -27.95
C LEU A 448 -23.50 -26.88 -28.49
N LYS A 449 -22.88 -28.05 -28.26
CA LYS A 449 -23.47 -29.36 -28.56
C LYS A 449 -24.59 -29.72 -27.58
N ASP A 450 -24.39 -29.43 -26.30
CA ASP A 450 -25.34 -29.77 -25.24
C ASP A 450 -26.54 -28.78 -25.26
N LEU A 451 -26.27 -27.53 -25.62
CA LEU A 451 -27.28 -26.55 -26.05
C LEU A 451 -28.16 -27.08 -27.20
N LYS A 452 -27.55 -27.67 -28.24
CA LYS A 452 -28.29 -28.24 -29.37
C LYS A 452 -29.25 -29.34 -28.90
N LEU A 453 -28.80 -30.26 -28.04
CA LEU A 453 -29.67 -31.29 -27.46
C LEU A 453 -30.85 -30.67 -26.70
N LEU A 454 -30.60 -29.68 -25.83
CA LEU A 454 -31.66 -28.98 -25.10
C LEU A 454 -32.72 -28.35 -26.03
N ILE A 455 -32.30 -27.76 -27.16
CA ILE A 455 -33.20 -27.16 -28.16
C ILE A 455 -34.10 -28.23 -28.84
N PHE A 456 -33.61 -29.45 -29.02
CA PHE A 456 -34.36 -30.54 -29.68
C PHE A 456 -35.19 -31.40 -28.71
N GLU A 457 -34.79 -31.52 -27.44
CA GLU A 457 -35.34 -32.50 -26.49
C GLU A 457 -36.12 -31.90 -25.31
N ALA A 458 -36.10 -30.57 -25.09
CA ALA A 458 -36.78 -29.96 -23.95
C ALA A 458 -38.31 -30.23 -23.93
N PRO A 459 -38.92 -30.58 -22.78
CA PRO A 459 -40.37 -30.82 -22.71
C PRO A 459 -41.20 -29.54 -22.94
N CYS A 460 -40.61 -28.36 -22.74
CA CYS A 460 -41.20 -27.05 -23.03
C CYS A 460 -40.95 -26.56 -24.48
N ARG A 461 -40.41 -27.40 -25.38
CA ARG A 461 -40.07 -27.05 -26.78
C ARG A 461 -41.21 -26.45 -27.61
N ARG A 462 -42.47 -26.73 -27.26
CA ARG A 462 -43.68 -26.19 -27.92
C ARG A 462 -44.21 -24.89 -27.31
N ASP A 463 -43.60 -24.39 -26.23
CA ASP A 463 -44.00 -23.15 -25.57
C ASP A 463 -43.52 -21.92 -26.37
N PRO A 464 -44.41 -20.98 -26.76
CA PRO A 464 -44.02 -19.77 -27.49
C PRO A 464 -42.89 -18.97 -26.84
N LEU A 465 -42.86 -18.91 -25.50
CA LEU A 465 -41.86 -18.15 -24.75
C LEU A 465 -40.51 -18.88 -24.70
N PHE A 466 -40.50 -20.21 -24.72
CA PHE A 466 -39.26 -20.99 -24.92
C PHE A 466 -38.68 -20.75 -26.31
N GLN A 467 -39.51 -20.85 -27.36
CA GLN A 467 -39.07 -20.66 -28.75
C GLN A 467 -38.51 -19.23 -28.97
N TRP A 468 -39.11 -18.23 -28.33
CA TRP A 468 -38.65 -16.84 -28.32
C TRP A 468 -37.30 -16.66 -27.61
N GLY A 469 -37.09 -17.32 -26.46
CA GLY A 469 -35.79 -17.27 -25.77
C GLY A 469 -34.64 -17.86 -26.60
N ILE A 470 -34.87 -19.03 -27.21
CA ILE A 470 -33.84 -19.74 -27.98
C ILE A 470 -33.40 -18.97 -29.23
N PHE A 471 -34.33 -18.46 -30.03
CA PHE A 471 -33.99 -17.72 -31.27
C PHE A 471 -33.33 -16.37 -30.97
N GLN A 472 -33.69 -15.69 -29.86
CA GLN A 472 -33.03 -14.46 -29.41
C GLN A 472 -31.55 -14.74 -29.10
N MET A 473 -31.30 -15.74 -28.26
CA MET A 473 -29.97 -16.20 -27.86
C MET A 473 -29.14 -16.72 -29.06
N LEU A 474 -29.73 -17.44 -30.02
CA LEU A 474 -29.05 -17.82 -31.26
C LEU A 474 -28.68 -16.59 -32.13
N GLY A 475 -29.55 -15.57 -32.17
CA GLY A 475 -29.24 -14.28 -32.78
C GLY A 475 -28.11 -13.53 -32.07
N GLU A 476 -28.01 -13.62 -30.75
CA GLU A 476 -26.90 -13.09 -29.96
C GLU A 476 -25.58 -13.83 -30.24
N ILE A 477 -25.59 -15.17 -30.32
CA ILE A 477 -24.41 -15.97 -30.71
C ILE A 477 -23.92 -15.61 -32.11
N ALA A 478 -24.82 -15.35 -33.06
CA ALA A 478 -24.43 -14.90 -34.40
C ALA A 478 -23.74 -13.52 -34.39
N LEU A 479 -24.06 -12.66 -33.42
CA LEU A 479 -23.57 -11.27 -33.38
C LEU A 479 -22.43 -11.01 -32.40
N ASP A 480 -22.21 -11.86 -31.40
CA ASP A 480 -21.06 -11.76 -30.49
C ASP A 480 -19.75 -12.14 -31.23
N PRO A 481 -18.83 -11.18 -31.47
CA PRO A 481 -17.60 -11.42 -32.24
C PRO A 481 -16.54 -12.20 -31.44
N VAL A 482 -16.83 -12.59 -30.19
CA VAL A 482 -15.98 -13.50 -29.41
C VAL A 482 -16.16 -14.96 -29.89
N TRP A 483 -17.21 -15.28 -30.63
CA TRP A 483 -17.35 -16.56 -31.33
C TRP A 483 -16.61 -16.54 -32.68
N ALA A 484 -16.00 -17.66 -33.05
CA ALA A 484 -15.40 -17.82 -34.37
C ALA A 484 -16.46 -17.74 -35.48
N ASP A 485 -16.08 -17.24 -36.65
CA ASP A 485 -16.98 -17.02 -37.79
C ASP A 485 -17.78 -18.27 -38.18
N ALA A 486 -17.16 -19.46 -38.16
CA ALA A 486 -17.86 -20.73 -38.40
C ALA A 486 -18.96 -21.02 -37.36
N THR A 487 -18.72 -20.73 -36.08
CA THR A 487 -19.71 -20.87 -34.99
C THR A 487 -20.86 -19.88 -35.17
N ARG A 488 -20.55 -18.65 -35.56
CA ARG A 488 -21.54 -17.59 -35.85
C ARG A 488 -22.42 -17.95 -37.04
N GLN A 489 -21.83 -18.50 -38.10
CA GLN A 489 -22.56 -19.04 -39.26
C GLN A 489 -23.41 -20.27 -38.90
N GLN A 490 -22.92 -21.18 -38.04
CA GLN A 490 -23.70 -22.32 -37.54
C GLN A 490 -24.94 -21.89 -36.74
N ALA A 491 -24.87 -20.81 -35.95
CA ALA A 491 -26.04 -20.25 -35.28
C ALA A 491 -27.09 -19.73 -36.28
N VAL A 492 -26.67 -19.05 -37.35
CA VAL A 492 -27.56 -18.62 -38.45
C VAL A 492 -28.17 -19.81 -39.19
N GLY A 493 -27.39 -20.86 -39.45
CA GLY A 493 -27.89 -22.11 -40.05
C GLY A 493 -28.94 -22.81 -39.18
N LEU A 494 -28.74 -22.83 -37.85
CA LEU A 494 -29.71 -23.42 -36.92
C LEU A 494 -31.03 -22.63 -36.86
N LEU A 495 -30.96 -21.29 -36.88
CA LEU A 495 -32.14 -20.41 -37.01
C LEU A 495 -32.93 -20.73 -38.29
N GLY A 496 -32.25 -20.94 -39.43
CA GLY A 496 -32.87 -21.32 -40.69
C GLY A 496 -33.57 -22.68 -40.63
N HIS A 497 -32.89 -23.71 -40.13
CA HIS A 497 -33.45 -25.07 -40.00
C HIS A 497 -34.68 -25.10 -39.08
N LEU A 498 -34.59 -24.49 -37.89
CA LEU A 498 -35.72 -24.44 -36.94
C LEU A 498 -36.92 -23.66 -37.47
N TYR A 499 -36.74 -22.75 -38.43
CA TYR A 499 -37.83 -22.02 -39.07
C TYR A 499 -38.47 -22.79 -40.23
N LYS A 500 -37.68 -23.55 -41.00
CA LYS A 500 -38.08 -24.14 -42.29
C LYS A 500 -38.49 -25.61 -42.19
N ASP A 501 -37.77 -26.41 -41.41
CA ASP A 501 -37.78 -27.87 -41.54
C ASP A 501 -38.42 -28.59 -40.32
N ASP A 502 -38.66 -27.88 -39.20
CA ASP A 502 -39.26 -28.44 -37.99
C ASP A 502 -40.75 -28.06 -37.82
N GLN A 503 -41.63 -29.05 -37.64
CA GLN A 503 -43.08 -28.88 -37.56
C GLN A 503 -43.62 -28.53 -36.16
N ASP A 504 -42.77 -28.55 -35.13
CA ASP A 504 -43.12 -28.13 -33.77
C ASP A 504 -42.74 -26.67 -33.48
N TRP A 505 -41.90 -26.05 -34.33
CA TRP A 505 -41.43 -24.68 -34.17
C TRP A 505 -42.28 -23.67 -34.95
N GLY A 506 -42.54 -22.52 -34.33
CA GLY A 506 -43.31 -21.44 -34.93
C GLY A 506 -44.74 -21.84 -35.31
N ARG A 507 -45.41 -22.70 -34.54
CA ARG A 507 -46.83 -23.03 -34.78
C ARG A 507 -47.75 -21.80 -34.59
N ASP A 508 -47.31 -20.85 -33.78
CA ASP A 508 -47.95 -19.54 -33.60
C ASP A 508 -47.41 -18.54 -34.64
N GLU A 509 -48.31 -17.80 -35.30
CA GLU A 509 -47.96 -16.81 -36.34
C GLU A 509 -47.12 -15.64 -35.79
N SER A 510 -47.33 -15.24 -34.54
CA SER A 510 -46.57 -14.15 -33.92
C SER A 510 -45.12 -14.54 -33.69
N VAL A 511 -44.88 -15.80 -33.30
CA VAL A 511 -43.53 -16.37 -33.16
C VAL A 511 -42.87 -16.48 -34.53
N LYS A 512 -43.56 -16.96 -35.57
CA LYS A 512 -43.01 -16.99 -36.94
C LYS A 512 -42.64 -15.60 -37.48
N ALA A 513 -43.51 -14.61 -37.31
CA ALA A 513 -43.23 -13.24 -37.74
C ALA A 513 -42.01 -12.65 -37.01
N TRP A 514 -41.88 -12.95 -35.71
CA TRP A 514 -40.73 -12.54 -34.92
C TRP A 514 -39.43 -13.26 -35.34
N MET A 515 -39.46 -14.58 -35.59
CA MET A 515 -38.32 -15.36 -36.11
C MET A 515 -37.78 -14.78 -37.43
N LEU A 516 -38.68 -14.47 -38.38
CA LEU A 516 -38.32 -13.79 -39.63
C LEU A 516 -37.65 -12.42 -39.37
N THR A 517 -38.12 -11.68 -38.36
CA THR A 517 -37.58 -10.35 -38.05
C THR A 517 -36.16 -10.44 -37.46
N VAL A 518 -35.84 -11.48 -36.68
CA VAL A 518 -34.45 -11.76 -36.25
C VAL A 518 -33.55 -12.05 -37.45
N ILE A 519 -33.95 -12.96 -38.35
CA ILE A 519 -33.16 -13.32 -39.54
C ILE A 519 -33.00 -12.12 -40.48
N ALA A 520 -34.06 -11.34 -40.72
CA ALA A 520 -34.02 -10.11 -41.52
C ALA A 520 -32.99 -9.11 -40.98
N LYS A 521 -32.94 -8.94 -39.66
CA LYS A 521 -31.99 -8.04 -38.99
C LYS A 521 -30.54 -8.50 -39.14
N LEU A 522 -30.27 -9.80 -39.01
CA LEU A 522 -28.95 -10.39 -39.30
C LEU A 522 -28.50 -10.11 -40.75
N GLY A 523 -29.44 -10.10 -41.70
CA GLY A 523 -29.20 -9.71 -43.11
C GLY A 523 -28.94 -8.21 -43.35
N THR A 524 -29.20 -7.33 -42.37
CA THR A 524 -28.95 -5.87 -42.49
C THR A 524 -27.62 -5.40 -41.91
N ILE A 525 -26.90 -6.27 -41.19
CA ILE A 525 -25.70 -5.89 -40.43
C ILE A 525 -24.46 -5.85 -41.33
N SER A 526 -23.49 -4.98 -40.99
CA SER A 526 -22.31 -4.70 -41.82
C SER A 526 -21.28 -5.83 -41.91
N ASP A 527 -21.43 -6.89 -41.10
CA ASP A 527 -20.55 -8.04 -41.09
C ASP A 527 -20.90 -9.01 -42.22
N GLN A 528 -20.02 -9.10 -43.23
CA GLN A 528 -20.22 -9.93 -44.41
C GLN A 528 -20.35 -11.43 -44.10
N VAL A 529 -19.75 -11.93 -43.01
CA VAL A 529 -19.75 -13.34 -42.63
C VAL A 529 -21.16 -13.82 -42.29
N VAL A 530 -21.89 -13.00 -41.52
CA VAL A 530 -23.25 -13.27 -41.04
C VAL A 530 -24.29 -12.79 -42.05
N ASN A 531 -24.10 -11.60 -42.62
CA ASN A 531 -24.98 -10.97 -43.60
C ASN A 531 -25.24 -11.89 -44.80
N THR A 532 -24.19 -12.51 -45.35
CA THR A 532 -24.28 -13.37 -46.55
C THR A 532 -25.16 -14.60 -46.30
N VAL A 533 -25.01 -15.26 -45.14
CA VAL A 533 -25.80 -16.44 -44.79
C VAL A 533 -27.26 -16.07 -44.50
N ALA A 534 -27.48 -15.00 -43.73
CA ALA A 534 -28.82 -14.52 -43.41
C ALA A 534 -29.60 -14.07 -44.67
N ASN A 535 -28.95 -13.34 -45.60
CA ASN A 535 -29.57 -12.93 -46.85
C ASN A 535 -29.79 -14.10 -47.84
N GLY A 536 -28.97 -15.14 -47.79
CA GLY A 536 -29.25 -16.41 -48.50
C GLY A 536 -30.55 -17.05 -48.00
N LEU A 537 -30.67 -17.23 -46.68
CA LEU A 537 -31.89 -17.78 -46.06
C LEU A 537 -33.15 -16.95 -46.37
N LEU A 538 -33.05 -15.61 -46.41
CA LEU A 538 -34.19 -14.75 -46.75
C LEU A 538 -34.64 -14.90 -48.21
N GLN A 539 -33.71 -15.19 -49.13
CA GLN A 539 -34.04 -15.50 -50.53
C GLN A 539 -34.68 -16.89 -50.66
N ASP A 540 -34.14 -17.89 -49.95
CA ASP A 540 -34.63 -19.28 -49.89
C ASP A 540 -36.00 -19.45 -49.19
N LEU A 541 -36.58 -18.35 -48.68
CA LEU A 541 -37.90 -18.28 -48.04
C LEU A 541 -38.91 -17.43 -48.85
N GLU A 542 -38.55 -16.96 -50.04
CA GLU A 542 -39.40 -16.23 -51.00
C GLU A 542 -40.13 -14.97 -50.46
N GLN A 543 -39.69 -14.37 -49.34
CA GLN A 543 -40.43 -13.30 -48.67
C GLN A 543 -39.93 -11.89 -49.03
N ASN A 544 -40.86 -11.00 -49.41
CA ASN A 544 -40.59 -9.57 -49.55
C ASN A 544 -40.37 -8.93 -48.17
N THR A 545 -39.10 -8.65 -47.83
CA THR A 545 -38.70 -8.02 -46.55
C THR A 545 -39.26 -6.61 -46.34
N SER A 546 -39.86 -6.00 -47.36
CA SER A 546 -40.43 -4.64 -47.34
C SER A 546 -41.69 -4.45 -46.49
N THR A 547 -42.27 -5.53 -45.93
CA THR A 547 -43.41 -5.48 -44.99
C THR A 547 -43.09 -5.97 -43.58
N LEU A 548 -41.84 -6.36 -43.29
CA LEU A 548 -41.43 -6.77 -41.93
C LEU A 548 -41.29 -5.55 -41.02
N ILE A 549 -41.73 -5.69 -39.77
CA ILE A 549 -41.74 -4.60 -38.78
C ILE A 549 -40.30 -4.20 -38.43
N GLN A 550 -40.00 -2.90 -38.51
CA GLN A 550 -38.72 -2.36 -38.01
C GLN A 550 -38.66 -2.50 -36.48
N GLN A 551 -37.91 -3.50 -35.99
CA GLN A 551 -37.55 -3.60 -34.57
C GLN A 551 -36.77 -2.35 -34.12
N PRO A 552 -37.20 -1.62 -33.07
CA PRO A 552 -36.39 -0.56 -32.46
C PRO A 552 -35.38 -1.10 -31.44
N TYR A 553 -35.54 -2.36 -31.01
CA TYR A 553 -34.75 -2.98 -29.93
C TYR A 553 -33.40 -3.50 -30.41
N PRO A 554 -32.33 -3.55 -29.59
CA PRO A 554 -31.08 -4.22 -29.94
C PRO A 554 -31.24 -5.76 -29.99
N LEU A 555 -30.33 -6.47 -30.67
CA LEU A 555 -30.20 -7.93 -30.53
C LEU A 555 -29.15 -8.25 -29.46
N THR A 556 -27.93 -7.74 -29.61
CA THR A 556 -26.88 -7.83 -28.59
C THR A 556 -27.19 -6.90 -27.43
N THR A 557 -27.24 -7.45 -26.21
CA THR A 557 -27.44 -6.66 -24.99
C THR A 557 -26.17 -5.92 -24.55
N ARG A 558 -24.99 -6.54 -24.70
CA ARG A 558 -23.71 -6.04 -24.18
C ARG A 558 -23.21 -4.73 -24.78
N LEU A 559 -22.56 -3.90 -23.96
CA LEU A 559 -21.79 -2.74 -24.40
C LEU A 559 -20.58 -3.17 -25.27
N PRO A 560 -20.35 -2.53 -26.43
CA PRO A 560 -19.21 -2.86 -27.28
C PRO A 560 -17.90 -2.31 -26.70
N ILE A 561 -16.88 -3.16 -26.54
CA ILE A 561 -15.56 -2.73 -26.02
C ILE A 561 -14.95 -1.70 -26.98
N PRO A 562 -14.76 -0.44 -26.54
CA PRO A 562 -14.45 0.66 -27.45
C PRO A 562 -13.09 0.48 -28.13
N ALA A 563 -12.96 1.06 -29.33
CA ALA A 563 -11.71 1.09 -30.09
C ALA A 563 -10.74 2.20 -29.64
N SER A 564 -11.19 3.08 -28.75
CA SER A 564 -10.40 4.14 -28.13
C SER A 564 -10.50 3.99 -26.61
N SER A 565 -9.43 4.38 -25.90
CA SER A 565 -9.31 4.23 -24.45
C SER A 565 -9.19 5.61 -23.75
N PRO A 566 -10.25 6.45 -23.76
CA PRO A 566 -10.20 7.79 -23.17
C PRO A 566 -9.91 7.83 -21.66
N VAL A 567 -10.40 6.89 -20.86
CA VAL A 567 -10.14 6.80 -19.42
C VAL A 567 -8.69 6.36 -19.17
N LEU A 568 -8.19 5.35 -19.90
CA LEU A 568 -6.78 4.97 -19.83
C LEU A 568 -5.88 6.14 -20.26
N THR A 569 -6.26 6.89 -21.29
CA THR A 569 -5.52 8.08 -21.76
C THR A 569 -5.48 9.18 -20.69
N LYS A 570 -6.58 9.39 -19.94
CA LYS A 570 -6.61 10.29 -18.78
C LYS A 570 -5.66 9.82 -17.67
N VAL A 571 -5.68 8.53 -17.31
CA VAL A 571 -4.73 7.96 -16.34
C VAL A 571 -3.29 8.10 -16.82
N HIS A 572 -3.04 7.89 -18.11
CA HIS A 572 -1.73 8.04 -18.76
C HIS A 572 -1.23 9.49 -18.87
N SER A 573 -2.05 10.48 -18.53
CA SER A 573 -1.63 11.88 -18.36
C SER A 573 -1.12 12.19 -16.94
N ILE A 574 -1.27 11.25 -16.00
CA ILE A 574 -0.70 11.34 -14.65
C ILE A 574 0.82 11.06 -14.73
N PRO A 575 1.68 11.90 -14.13
CA PRO A 575 3.13 11.64 -14.08
C PRO A 575 3.46 10.34 -13.34
N SER A 576 4.52 9.65 -13.78
CA SER A 576 4.97 8.36 -13.18
C SER A 576 5.28 8.49 -11.69
N VAL A 577 5.69 9.69 -11.25
CA VAL A 577 5.92 10.09 -9.85
C VAL A 577 4.79 9.65 -8.92
N GLU A 578 3.52 9.68 -9.35
CA GLU A 578 2.39 9.31 -8.49
C GLU A 578 2.31 7.80 -8.23
N TYR A 579 2.87 6.96 -9.11
CA TYR A 579 3.03 5.53 -8.85
C TYR A 579 4.18 5.27 -7.87
N ASP A 580 5.33 5.93 -8.05
CA ASP A 580 6.46 5.80 -7.12
C ASP A 580 6.15 6.34 -5.72
N LEU A 581 5.38 7.43 -5.60
CA LEU A 581 4.84 7.91 -4.32
C LEU A 581 3.86 6.91 -3.69
N HIS A 582 3.02 6.26 -4.49
CA HIS A 582 2.10 5.23 -4.00
C HIS A 582 2.85 3.98 -3.51
N ARG A 583 3.87 3.53 -4.27
CA ARG A 583 4.79 2.47 -3.88
C ARG A 583 5.53 2.79 -2.59
N LEU A 584 6.07 4.00 -2.46
CA LEU A 584 6.70 4.48 -1.21
C LEU A 584 5.72 4.44 -0.04
N ARG A 585 4.48 4.94 -0.22
CA ARG A 585 3.42 4.88 0.80
C ARG A 585 3.15 3.45 1.26
N LEU A 586 2.98 2.50 0.33
CA LEU A 586 2.75 1.09 0.67
C LEU A 586 3.96 0.44 1.35
N GLN A 587 5.18 0.75 0.92
CA GLN A 587 6.41 0.27 1.58
C GLN A 587 6.48 0.76 3.03
N ARG A 588 6.31 2.06 3.28
CA ARG A 588 6.35 2.65 4.63
C ARG A 588 5.25 2.08 5.53
N LEU A 589 4.03 1.87 5.00
CA LEU A 589 2.93 1.22 5.71
C LEU A 589 3.19 -0.28 6.00
N LYS A 590 4.06 -0.96 5.25
CA LYS A 590 4.47 -2.35 5.53
C LYS A 590 5.62 -2.44 6.53
N GLU A 591 6.51 -1.45 6.55
CA GLU A 591 7.59 -1.27 7.54
C GLU A 591 7.05 -0.86 8.94
N ALA A 592 5.74 -0.56 9.03
CA ALA A 592 5.03 0.07 10.15
C ALA A 592 4.81 -0.78 11.43
N HIS A 593 5.73 -1.67 11.80
CA HIS A 593 5.54 -2.56 12.95
C HIS A 593 6.00 -1.91 14.26
N MET A 594 5.06 -1.56 15.14
CA MET A 594 5.27 -1.11 16.52
C MET A 594 4.46 -2.00 17.47
N GLN A 595 5.09 -2.56 18.50
CA GLN A 595 4.44 -3.48 19.44
C GLN A 595 3.66 -2.78 20.55
N VAL A 596 4.14 -1.62 21.01
CA VAL A 596 3.53 -0.80 22.06
C VAL A 596 3.61 0.66 21.65
N TYR A 597 2.53 1.42 21.83
CA TYR A 597 2.51 2.87 21.63
C TYR A 597 1.54 3.53 22.61
N ILE A 598 2.06 4.52 23.34
CA ILE A 598 1.31 5.39 24.24
C ILE A 598 1.49 6.83 23.75
N PRO A 599 0.40 7.59 23.52
CA PRO A 599 0.49 8.99 23.14
C PRO A 599 1.27 9.82 24.17
N PRO A 600 2.35 10.54 23.78
CA PRO A 600 3.09 11.37 24.72
C PRO A 600 2.34 12.67 25.02
N MET A 601 2.36 13.05 26.30
CA MET A 601 1.96 14.38 26.75
C MET A 601 3.16 15.33 26.61
N ALA A 602 2.89 16.61 26.38
CA ALA A 602 3.91 17.64 26.24
C ALA A 602 3.46 18.97 26.88
N LYS A 603 4.43 19.81 27.20
CA LYS A 603 4.24 21.20 27.63
C LYS A 603 4.81 22.17 26.59
N ALA A 604 4.43 23.45 26.68
CA ALA A 604 4.65 24.43 25.61
C ALA A 604 6.14 24.69 25.27
N ASN A 605 7.05 24.52 26.23
CA ASN A 605 8.51 24.59 26.07
C ASN A 605 9.21 24.09 27.36
N LEU A 606 10.53 24.03 27.38
CA LEU A 606 11.31 23.58 28.55
C LEU A 606 11.04 24.40 29.84
N GLN A 607 10.69 25.68 29.70
CA GLN A 607 10.46 26.63 30.81
C GLN A 607 8.98 26.67 31.26
N ALA A 608 8.07 26.00 30.56
CA ALA A 608 6.66 25.96 30.91
C ALA A 608 6.42 25.16 32.20
N CYS A 609 5.29 25.41 32.86
CA CYS A 609 4.86 24.66 34.04
C CYS A 609 4.54 23.19 33.66
N ASP A 610 4.75 22.27 34.60
CA ASP A 610 4.42 20.85 34.42
C ASP A 610 2.93 20.54 34.67
N ASP A 611 2.14 21.53 35.14
CA ASP A 611 0.68 21.44 35.24
C ASP A 611 -0.03 21.70 33.89
N ASP A 612 0.60 22.46 32.97
CA ASP A 612 0.03 22.88 31.68
C ASP A 612 0.31 21.85 30.55
N LEU A 613 -0.09 20.59 30.76
CA LEU A 613 0.13 19.50 29.79
C LEU A 613 -0.96 19.38 28.73
N PHE A 614 -0.57 19.04 27.51
CA PHE A 614 -1.44 18.74 26.37
C PHE A 614 -0.96 17.50 25.59
N PRO A 615 -1.84 16.79 24.84
CA PRO A 615 -1.42 15.72 23.94
C PRO A 615 -0.54 16.25 22.80
N LEU A 616 0.62 15.63 22.56
CA LEU A 616 1.56 16.14 21.55
C LEU A 616 0.99 16.10 20.13
N LEU A 617 0.18 15.08 19.80
CA LEU A 617 -0.40 14.91 18.46
C LEU A 617 -1.30 16.10 18.07
N GLU A 618 -2.25 16.46 18.93
CA GLU A 618 -3.13 17.64 18.75
C GLU A 618 -2.31 18.92 18.53
N LYS A 619 -1.18 19.06 19.23
CA LYS A 619 -0.31 20.23 19.12
C LYS A 619 0.49 20.29 17.81
N VAL A 620 0.80 19.13 17.24
CA VAL A 620 1.38 19.00 15.89
C VAL A 620 0.32 19.20 14.81
N GLU A 621 -0.95 18.83 15.06
CA GLU A 621 -2.06 19.13 14.15
C GLU A 621 -2.40 20.62 14.11
N GLU A 622 -2.41 21.32 15.25
CA GLU A 622 -2.46 22.79 15.32
C GLU A 622 -1.32 23.42 14.50
N PHE A 623 -0.10 22.90 14.65
CA PHE A 623 1.05 23.32 13.85
C PHE A 623 0.79 23.13 12.35
N LEU A 624 0.34 21.95 11.90
CA LEU A 624 0.09 21.65 10.49
C LEU A 624 -0.98 22.55 9.86
N ALA A 625 -2.03 22.89 10.63
CA ALA A 625 -3.14 23.74 10.20
C ALA A 625 -2.80 25.26 10.18
N SER A 626 -1.88 25.71 11.03
CA SER A 626 -1.47 27.12 11.14
C SER A 626 -0.58 27.62 9.98
N ASP A 627 -0.17 28.90 10.00
CA ASP A 627 0.86 29.45 9.10
C ASP A 627 2.30 29.05 9.48
N ARG A 628 2.52 28.37 10.62
CA ARG A 628 3.87 28.04 11.13
C ARG A 628 4.64 27.09 10.20
N GLN A 629 5.96 27.21 10.18
CA GLN A 629 6.85 26.58 9.20
C GLN A 629 7.74 25.49 9.83
N VAL A 630 8.21 25.71 11.06
CA VAL A 630 9.07 24.78 11.81
C VAL A 630 8.47 24.47 13.18
N MET A 631 8.42 23.19 13.54
CA MET A 631 8.10 22.71 14.89
C MET A 631 9.26 21.90 15.48
N LEU A 632 9.65 22.23 16.71
CA LEU A 632 10.71 21.56 17.46
C LEU A 632 10.12 20.70 18.59
N ILE A 633 10.34 19.39 18.52
CA ILE A 633 9.93 18.41 19.54
C ILE A 633 11.13 18.10 20.44
N LEU A 634 11.05 18.58 21.67
CA LEU A 634 12.06 18.41 22.71
C LEU A 634 11.69 17.28 23.68
N GLY A 635 12.69 16.75 24.36
CA GLY A 635 12.53 15.74 25.40
C GLY A 635 13.80 14.93 25.58
N ASP A 636 13.90 14.19 26.67
CA ASP A 636 15.13 13.52 27.07
C ASP A 636 15.51 12.32 26.17
N SER A 637 16.71 11.79 26.37
CA SER A 637 17.11 10.49 25.83
C SER A 637 16.11 9.41 26.30
N GLY A 638 15.52 8.64 25.39
CA GLY A 638 14.52 7.61 25.70
C GLY A 638 13.07 8.09 25.84
N ALA A 639 12.80 9.40 25.82
CA ALA A 639 11.46 10.00 25.99
C ALA A 639 10.47 9.77 24.81
N GLY A 640 10.66 8.74 23.98
CA GLY A 640 9.70 8.35 22.93
C GLY A 640 9.67 9.20 21.65
N LYS A 641 10.51 10.25 21.52
CA LYS A 641 10.55 11.16 20.34
C LYS A 641 10.51 10.44 18.99
N SER A 642 11.40 9.48 18.76
CA SER A 642 11.48 8.68 17.53
C SER A 642 10.27 7.80 17.29
N THR A 643 9.65 7.28 18.37
CA THR A 643 8.44 6.46 18.30
C THR A 643 7.22 7.32 17.94
N PHE A 644 7.10 8.51 18.52
CA PHE A 644 6.11 9.50 18.14
C PHE A 644 6.26 9.90 16.66
N ASN A 645 7.48 10.26 16.22
CA ASN A 645 7.73 10.67 14.84
C ASN A 645 7.35 9.58 13.81
N LYS A 646 7.60 8.31 14.12
CA LYS A 646 7.14 7.18 13.28
C LYS A 646 5.63 7.01 13.31
N HIS A 647 5.00 7.04 14.48
CA HIS A 647 3.54 6.94 14.59
C HIS A 647 2.83 8.09 13.84
N PHE A 648 3.38 9.31 13.93
CA PHE A 648 2.89 10.49 13.23
C PHE A 648 3.07 10.39 11.71
N GLU A 649 4.21 9.90 11.21
CA GLU A 649 4.38 9.57 9.79
C GLU A 649 3.31 8.58 9.32
N LEU A 650 3.02 7.55 10.10
CA LEU A 650 2.02 6.53 9.77
C LEU A 650 0.59 7.07 9.77
N ALA A 651 0.21 7.91 10.73
CA ALA A 651 -1.08 8.60 10.73
C ALA A 651 -1.27 9.50 9.50
N LEU A 652 -0.21 10.22 9.09
CA LEU A 652 -0.20 10.99 7.83
C LEU A 652 -0.25 10.08 6.60
N LEU A 653 0.48 8.97 6.57
CA LEU A 653 0.44 8.00 5.46
C LEU A 653 -0.89 7.26 5.35
N GLN A 654 -1.62 7.07 6.44
CA GLN A 654 -2.98 6.51 6.42
C GLN A 654 -3.98 7.55 5.89
N SER A 655 -3.95 8.78 6.40
CA SER A 655 -4.85 9.88 6.00
C SER A 655 -4.52 10.54 4.64
N TYR A 656 -3.35 10.27 4.06
CA TYR A 656 -2.88 10.92 2.83
C TYR A 656 -3.84 10.77 1.64
N THR A 657 -4.21 11.92 1.07
CA THR A 657 -5.03 12.08 -0.15
C THR A 657 -4.21 12.73 -1.27
N ARG A 658 -4.59 12.47 -2.53
CA ARG A 658 -3.85 12.97 -3.70
C ARG A 658 -3.86 14.50 -3.76
N GLY A 659 -2.68 15.11 -3.88
CA GLY A 659 -2.51 16.57 -3.85
C GLY A 659 -2.36 17.15 -2.43
N GLY A 660 -2.55 16.33 -1.39
CA GLY A 660 -2.15 16.69 -0.02
C GLY A 660 -0.63 16.74 0.15
N ARG A 661 -0.18 17.23 1.31
CA ARG A 661 1.25 17.27 1.65
C ARG A 661 1.81 15.85 1.82
N ILE A 662 2.94 15.57 1.21
CA ILE A 662 3.59 14.26 1.26
C ILE A 662 4.37 14.12 2.59
N PRO A 663 4.04 13.18 3.47
CA PRO A 663 4.87 12.90 4.65
C PRO A 663 6.21 12.27 4.22
N LEU A 664 7.31 12.73 4.81
CA LEU A 664 8.65 12.24 4.55
C LEU A 664 9.45 12.19 5.86
N PHE A 665 9.58 11.00 6.46
CA PHE A 665 10.46 10.78 7.60
C PHE A 665 11.93 10.69 7.15
N ILE A 666 12.79 11.45 7.84
CA ILE A 666 14.24 11.50 7.60
C ILE A 666 14.96 11.26 8.92
N ASN A 667 15.69 10.15 8.99
CA ASN A 667 16.56 9.81 10.11
C ASN A 667 17.90 10.54 9.93
N LEU A 668 18.08 11.70 10.57
CA LEU A 668 19.20 12.61 10.28
C LEU A 668 20.59 11.94 10.39
N PRO A 669 20.88 11.03 11.35
CA PRO A 669 22.20 10.41 11.44
C PRO A 669 22.54 9.42 10.31
N ALA A 670 21.56 9.08 9.47
CA ALA A 670 21.76 8.25 8.28
C ALA A 670 22.09 9.07 7.01
N ILE A 671 22.09 10.41 7.10
CA ILE A 671 22.41 11.35 6.01
C ILE A 671 23.82 11.91 6.23
N GLU A 672 24.66 11.95 5.20
CA GLU A 672 26.06 12.44 5.33
C GLU A 672 26.15 13.97 5.51
N ARG A 673 25.24 14.73 4.90
CA ARG A 673 25.23 16.20 4.91
C ARG A 673 23.83 16.79 5.03
N PRO A 674 23.09 16.53 6.12
CA PRO A 674 21.69 16.98 6.25
C PRO A 674 21.52 18.51 6.17
N GLU A 675 22.59 19.30 6.30
CA GLU A 675 22.54 20.74 6.09
C GLU A 675 22.38 21.16 4.61
N LYS A 676 22.49 20.24 3.64
CA LYS A 676 22.32 20.48 2.19
C LYS A 676 21.53 19.35 1.51
N GLU A 677 20.70 19.69 0.53
CA GLU A 677 19.96 18.73 -0.31
C GLU A 677 19.16 17.65 0.46
N LEU A 678 18.82 17.88 1.73
CA LEU A 678 18.23 16.92 2.68
C LEU A 678 17.10 16.03 2.11
N ILE A 679 16.12 16.66 1.45
CA ILE A 679 14.96 15.97 0.83
C ILE A 679 15.39 15.22 -0.43
N THR A 680 16.31 15.79 -1.20
CA THR A 680 16.89 15.19 -2.41
C THR A 680 17.67 13.92 -2.08
N GLU A 681 18.54 13.96 -1.06
CA GLU A 681 19.31 12.78 -0.63
C GLU A 681 18.39 11.67 -0.12
N GLN A 682 17.36 11.99 0.69
CA GLN A 682 16.36 11.00 1.10
C GLN A 682 15.62 10.38 -0.09
N LEU A 683 15.14 11.18 -1.05
CA LEU A 683 14.44 10.66 -2.24
C LEU A 683 15.35 9.81 -3.15
N ARG A 684 16.65 10.12 -3.22
CA ARG A 684 17.65 9.27 -3.88
C ARG A 684 17.76 7.90 -3.21
N THR A 685 17.66 7.79 -1.88
CA THR A 685 17.65 6.46 -1.19
C THR A 685 16.42 5.62 -1.53
N TYR A 686 15.31 6.25 -1.89
CA TYR A 686 14.09 5.60 -2.39
C TYR A 686 14.09 5.36 -3.92
N ASN A 687 15.22 5.62 -4.60
CA ASN A 687 15.43 5.43 -6.04
C ASN A 687 14.63 6.37 -6.97
N PHE A 688 14.16 7.53 -6.48
CA PHE A 688 13.57 8.55 -7.35
C PHE A 688 14.66 9.15 -8.26
N SER A 689 14.36 9.30 -9.56
CA SER A 689 15.27 9.91 -10.52
C SER A 689 15.28 11.44 -10.43
N GLU A 690 16.38 12.09 -10.86
CA GLU A 690 16.54 13.56 -10.78
C GLU A 690 15.41 14.34 -11.49
N SER A 691 14.82 13.80 -12.57
CA SER A 691 13.65 14.40 -13.22
C SER A 691 12.39 14.35 -12.34
N GLN A 692 12.17 13.24 -11.63
CA GLN A 692 11.04 13.07 -10.72
C GLN A 692 11.21 13.92 -9.47
N ILE A 693 12.44 14.01 -8.94
CA ILE A 693 12.80 14.90 -7.84
C ILE A 693 12.53 16.37 -8.23
N GLN A 694 12.90 16.79 -9.45
CA GLN A 694 12.65 18.17 -9.90
C GLN A 694 11.14 18.45 -10.08
N GLU A 695 10.35 17.48 -10.55
CA GLU A 695 8.88 17.60 -10.62
C GLU A 695 8.26 17.74 -9.21
N LEU A 696 8.63 16.86 -8.28
CA LEU A 696 8.21 16.92 -6.88
C LEU A 696 8.54 18.28 -6.26
N LYS A 697 9.75 18.79 -6.51
CA LYS A 697 10.26 20.06 -5.99
C LYS A 697 9.51 21.28 -6.52
N GLN A 698 8.96 21.22 -7.74
CA GLN A 698 8.23 22.32 -8.36
C GLN A 698 6.72 22.28 -8.11
N HIS A 699 6.16 21.11 -7.78
CA HIS A 699 4.70 20.89 -7.82
C HIS A 699 4.11 20.23 -6.56
N ARG A 700 4.90 19.88 -5.54
CA ARG A 700 4.40 19.19 -4.34
C ARG A 700 4.89 19.81 -3.03
N GLN A 701 3.98 19.80 -2.05
CA GLN A 701 4.26 20.17 -0.67
C GLN A 701 4.64 18.94 0.15
N PHE A 702 5.49 19.10 1.16
CA PHE A 702 5.93 18.03 2.05
C PHE A 702 5.67 18.35 3.54
N ILE A 703 5.51 17.29 4.34
CA ILE A 703 5.67 17.33 5.80
C ILE A 703 6.93 16.52 6.09
N VAL A 704 8.05 17.20 6.33
CA VAL A 704 9.34 16.57 6.58
C VAL A 704 9.51 16.37 8.08
N ILE A 705 9.68 15.11 8.50
CA ILE A 705 9.84 14.72 9.90
C ILE A 705 11.30 14.30 10.11
N CYS A 706 12.10 15.23 10.60
CA CYS A 706 13.52 15.03 10.89
C CYS A 706 13.72 14.48 12.31
N ASP A 707 14.28 13.28 12.42
CA ASP A 707 14.55 12.62 13.69
C ASP A 707 16.05 12.61 14.02
N GLY A 708 16.42 12.94 15.27
CA GLY A 708 17.79 12.83 15.77
C GLY A 708 18.73 14.00 15.43
N TYR A 709 18.29 15.26 15.59
CA TYR A 709 19.12 16.44 15.31
C TYR A 709 20.40 16.52 16.16
N ASP A 710 20.30 16.13 17.44
CA ASP A 710 21.44 15.95 18.35
C ASP A 710 22.34 14.77 17.94
N GLU A 711 21.77 13.71 17.37
CA GLU A 711 22.50 12.50 17.03
C GLU A 711 23.39 12.67 15.78
N SER A 712 23.05 13.65 14.92
CA SER A 712 23.90 14.20 13.85
C SER A 712 24.84 15.32 14.29
N GLN A 713 24.89 15.66 15.58
CA GLN A 713 25.70 16.75 16.17
C GLN A 713 25.50 18.12 15.47
N LEU A 714 24.26 18.44 15.07
CA LEU A 714 24.00 19.63 14.26
C LEU A 714 23.96 20.92 15.07
N THR A 715 24.62 21.94 14.53
CA THR A 715 24.51 23.34 14.99
C THR A 715 23.85 24.25 13.96
N ALA A 716 23.69 23.78 12.72
CA ALA A 716 23.14 24.53 11.60
C ALA A 716 21.60 24.53 11.57
N ASN A 717 21.04 25.63 11.07
CA ASN A 717 19.60 25.80 10.91
C ASN A 717 19.10 25.12 9.62
N LEU A 718 18.54 23.91 9.75
CA LEU A 718 18.18 23.04 8.62
C LEU A 718 17.20 23.68 7.62
N HIS A 719 16.24 24.48 8.10
CA HIS A 719 15.31 25.22 7.25
C HIS A 719 16.06 26.24 6.37
N THR A 720 16.93 27.01 7.01
CA THR A 720 17.67 28.11 6.38
C THR A 720 18.77 27.58 5.45
N SER A 721 19.46 26.49 5.83
CA SER A 721 20.58 25.91 5.08
C SER A 721 20.14 25.15 3.83
N ASN A 722 19.04 24.39 3.92
CA ASN A 722 18.43 23.70 2.78
C ASN A 722 17.58 24.62 1.88
N LEU A 723 17.57 25.93 2.16
CA LEU A 723 16.86 26.95 1.39
C LEU A 723 15.34 26.71 1.28
N LEU A 724 14.74 26.08 2.29
CA LEU A 724 13.33 25.65 2.25
C LEU A 724 12.38 26.85 2.12
N ASN A 725 11.26 26.63 1.43
CA ASN A 725 10.15 27.57 1.23
C ASN A 725 10.58 28.89 0.55
N ARG A 726 11.66 28.85 -0.24
CA ARG A 726 12.09 29.93 -1.15
C ARG A 726 11.60 29.65 -2.58
N PRO A 727 11.54 30.67 -3.46
CA PRO A 727 11.22 30.46 -4.87
C PRO A 727 12.10 29.38 -5.51
N ASP A 728 11.49 28.53 -6.34
CA ASP A 728 12.10 27.37 -7.00
C ASP A 728 12.75 26.33 -6.06
N GLN A 729 12.40 26.34 -4.76
CA GLN A 729 12.80 25.35 -3.76
C GLN A 729 11.60 24.59 -3.18
N TRP A 730 11.88 23.56 -2.38
CA TRP A 730 10.88 22.71 -1.74
C TRP A 730 9.91 23.51 -0.86
N ASP A 731 8.61 23.23 -0.97
CA ASP A 731 7.55 23.73 -0.09
C ASP A 731 7.28 22.70 1.03
N VAL A 732 7.55 23.08 2.28
CA VAL A 732 7.77 22.17 3.40
C VAL A 732 7.22 22.73 4.71
N LYS A 733 6.46 21.91 5.44
CA LYS A 733 6.41 22.01 6.91
C LYS A 733 7.42 21.07 7.53
N LEU A 734 8.25 21.59 8.43
CA LEU A 734 9.39 20.87 9.01
C LEU A 734 9.14 20.58 10.49
N VAL A 735 9.16 19.31 10.87
CA VAL A 735 9.14 18.85 12.27
C VAL A 735 10.52 18.29 12.59
N ILE A 736 11.12 18.71 13.70
CA ILE A 736 12.48 18.32 14.11
C ILE A 736 12.42 17.75 15.53
N SER A 737 12.96 16.55 15.77
CA SER A 737 13.20 16.07 17.14
C SER A 737 14.62 16.38 17.60
N CYS A 738 14.76 16.79 18.87
CA CYS A 738 16.06 17.02 19.50
C CYS A 738 16.03 16.70 21.00
N ARG A 739 17.17 16.33 21.58
CA ARG A 739 17.35 16.23 23.04
C ARG A 739 17.40 17.60 23.70
N SER A 740 16.66 17.74 24.78
CA SER A 740 16.74 18.84 25.76
C SER A 740 18.19 19.09 26.22
N GLN A 741 18.96 18.04 26.51
CA GLN A 741 20.34 18.14 27.01
C GLN A 741 21.35 18.70 26.00
N TYR A 742 21.07 18.64 24.70
CA TYR A 742 21.99 19.07 23.64
C TYR A 742 21.93 20.59 23.37
N LEU A 743 21.01 21.30 24.04
CA LEU A 743 20.65 22.68 23.72
C LEU A 743 21.19 23.67 24.76
N SER A 744 22.13 24.50 24.31
CA SER A 744 22.55 25.73 25.00
C SER A 744 21.37 26.70 25.18
N GLN A 745 21.42 27.58 26.18
CA GLN A 745 20.32 28.52 26.51
C GLN A 745 19.76 29.27 25.28
N ASP A 746 20.63 29.77 24.39
CA ASP A 746 20.25 30.48 23.15
C ASP A 746 20.04 29.54 21.94
N TYR A 747 19.38 28.39 22.11
CA TYR A 747 19.24 27.40 21.03
C TYR A 747 18.30 27.79 19.88
N ARG A 748 17.35 28.70 20.11
CA ARG A 748 16.23 28.93 19.17
C ARG A 748 16.67 29.41 17.79
N ASP A 749 17.79 30.13 17.67
CA ASP A 749 18.34 30.58 16.38
C ASP A 749 18.72 29.41 15.45
N ARG A 750 19.01 28.22 16.02
CA ARG A 750 19.24 26.99 15.25
C ARG A 750 17.97 26.44 14.57
N PHE A 751 16.78 26.93 14.90
CA PHE A 751 15.51 26.37 14.42
C PHE A 751 14.53 27.42 13.86
N VAL A 752 14.59 28.68 14.30
CA VAL A 752 13.75 29.77 13.80
C VAL A 752 13.99 30.02 12.29
N PRO A 753 12.96 30.12 11.43
CA PRO A 753 13.14 30.34 9.99
C PRO A 753 13.71 31.73 9.65
N HIS A 754 14.93 31.78 9.10
CA HIS A 754 15.57 33.04 8.70
C HIS A 754 15.25 33.41 7.24
N GLY A 755 13.98 33.73 6.97
CA GLY A 755 13.49 34.15 5.66
C GLY A 755 13.58 35.65 5.43
N GLY A 756 14.60 36.13 4.72
CA GLY A 756 14.75 37.54 4.36
C GLY A 756 13.64 38.05 3.45
N GLY A 757 12.62 38.70 4.01
CA GLY A 757 11.55 39.39 3.28
C GLY A 757 10.52 38.48 2.58
N HIS A 758 10.65 37.16 2.67
CA HIS A 758 9.73 36.20 2.02
C HIS A 758 8.48 35.85 2.85
N TYR A 759 8.51 36.09 4.17
CA TYR A 759 7.37 35.86 5.06
C TYR A 759 6.75 37.18 5.51
N ASN A 760 5.42 37.29 5.45
CA ASN A 760 4.67 38.47 5.87
C ASN A 760 4.45 38.54 7.41
N ARG A 761 5.27 37.84 8.20
CA ARG A 761 5.17 37.71 9.67
C ARG A 761 6.56 37.76 10.31
N PRO A 762 6.68 38.13 11.60
CA PRO A 762 7.91 37.96 12.38
C PRO A 762 8.42 36.52 12.36
N ALA A 763 9.73 36.30 12.41
CA ALA A 763 10.32 34.96 12.35
C ALA A 763 9.87 34.06 13.53
N LEU A 764 9.58 34.65 14.69
CA LEU A 764 9.05 33.95 15.88
C LEU A 764 7.64 33.38 15.64
N ASP A 765 6.79 34.04 14.85
CA ASP A 765 5.44 33.55 14.51
C ASP A 765 5.47 32.28 13.63
N LEU A 766 6.62 32.01 12.98
CA LEU A 766 6.82 30.87 12.08
C LEU A 766 7.35 29.63 12.81
N PHE A 767 7.74 29.78 14.07
CA PHE A 767 8.35 28.76 14.91
C PHE A 767 7.39 28.31 16.03
N GLN A 768 7.48 27.05 16.41
CA GLN A 768 6.79 26.47 17.54
C GLN A 768 7.67 25.38 18.17
N GLU A 769 7.55 25.20 19.47
CA GLU A 769 8.20 24.09 20.16
C GLU A 769 7.18 23.37 21.07
N ALA A 770 7.52 22.16 21.47
CA ALA A 770 6.81 21.39 22.49
C ALA A 770 7.83 20.47 23.18
N ALA A 771 7.79 20.37 24.51
CA ALA A 771 8.66 19.51 25.29
C ALA A 771 7.86 18.33 25.84
N ILE A 772 8.24 17.10 25.49
CA ILE A 772 7.61 15.88 25.99
C ILE A 772 7.79 15.79 27.51
N SER A 773 6.67 15.57 28.21
CA SER A 773 6.63 15.28 29.64
C SER A 773 7.05 13.83 29.90
N PRO A 774 7.71 13.53 31.02
CA PRO A 774 7.79 12.17 31.54
C PRO A 774 6.38 11.55 31.71
N PHE A 775 6.27 10.23 31.59
CA PHE A 775 4.99 9.53 31.67
C PHE A 775 4.31 9.67 33.04
N SER A 776 3.00 9.86 33.01
CA SER A 776 2.09 9.71 34.15
C SER A 776 1.99 8.25 34.61
N LYS A 777 1.42 8.01 35.81
CA LYS A 777 1.25 6.65 36.33
C LYS A 777 0.28 5.84 35.45
N GLU A 778 -0.71 6.52 34.91
CA GLU A 778 -1.73 6.04 34.00
C GLU A 778 -1.09 5.58 32.68
N GLN A 779 -0.26 6.43 32.06
CA GLN A 779 0.51 6.06 30.85
C GLN A 779 1.48 4.89 31.08
N ILE A 780 2.08 4.77 32.27
CA ILE A 780 2.90 3.61 32.64
C ILE A 780 2.02 2.35 32.71
N GLN A 781 0.85 2.41 33.35
CA GLN A 781 -0.07 1.28 33.44
C GLN A 781 -0.57 0.82 32.07
N ASP A 782 -0.95 1.75 31.19
CA ASP A 782 -1.36 1.45 29.81
C ASP A 782 -0.21 0.84 28.99
N TYR A 783 1.03 1.31 29.19
CA TYR A 783 2.21 0.73 28.55
C TYR A 783 2.42 -0.73 28.98
N VAL A 784 2.31 -1.04 30.27
CA VAL A 784 2.42 -2.42 30.79
C VAL A 784 1.27 -3.29 30.27
N ALA A 785 0.05 -2.75 30.17
CA ALA A 785 -1.11 -3.46 29.63
C ALA A 785 -0.96 -3.82 28.14
N GLN A 786 -0.34 -2.96 27.32
CA GLN A 786 0.02 -3.29 25.94
C GLN A 786 1.25 -4.22 25.84
N TYR A 787 2.21 -4.09 26.76
CA TYR A 787 3.47 -4.84 26.74
C TYR A 787 3.30 -6.32 27.12
N VAL A 788 2.29 -6.66 27.94
CA VAL A 788 1.99 -8.05 28.32
C VAL A 788 0.99 -8.65 27.32
N PRO A 789 1.40 -9.64 26.47
CA PRO A 789 0.47 -10.31 25.57
C PRO A 789 -0.54 -11.17 26.35
N PRO A 790 -1.74 -11.45 25.80
CA PRO A 790 -2.83 -12.09 26.54
C PRO A 790 -2.45 -13.42 27.23
N GLU A 791 -1.70 -14.28 26.54
CA GLU A 791 -1.12 -15.50 27.09
C GLU A 791 0.21 -15.82 26.34
N PRO A 792 1.14 -16.62 26.90
CA PRO A 792 1.26 -17.08 28.28
C PRO A 792 2.56 -16.54 28.90
N ARG A 793 2.56 -15.30 29.41
CA ARG A 793 3.65 -14.81 30.29
C ARG A 793 3.38 -15.20 31.74
N THR A 794 4.45 -15.36 32.52
CA THR A 794 4.40 -15.74 33.94
C THR A 794 3.99 -14.61 34.89
N TRP A 795 3.95 -13.37 34.41
CA TRP A 795 3.63 -12.15 35.17
C TRP A 795 2.50 -11.39 34.50
N THR A 796 1.52 -10.94 35.28
CA THR A 796 0.42 -10.09 34.84
C THR A 796 0.78 -8.60 34.90
N THR A 797 -0.06 -7.75 34.30
CA THR A 797 0.03 -6.28 34.43
C THR A 797 0.03 -5.82 35.89
N GLN A 798 -0.72 -6.49 36.78
CA GLN A 798 -0.75 -6.14 38.20
C GLN A 798 0.58 -6.48 38.89
N ASP A 799 1.15 -7.65 38.62
CA ASP A 799 2.44 -8.06 39.19
C ASP A 799 3.54 -7.04 38.86
N TYR A 800 3.62 -6.61 37.59
CA TYR A 800 4.56 -5.57 37.18
C TYR A 800 4.33 -4.24 37.90
N MET A 801 3.08 -3.75 37.98
CA MET A 801 2.78 -2.47 38.65
C MET A 801 3.03 -2.51 40.16
N ASP A 802 2.77 -3.64 40.82
CA ASP A 802 3.05 -3.83 42.25
C ASP A 802 4.57 -3.84 42.52
N LYS A 803 5.38 -4.50 41.67
CA LYS A 803 6.85 -4.49 41.83
C LYS A 803 7.45 -3.11 41.51
N LEU A 804 6.98 -2.44 40.45
CA LEU A 804 7.40 -1.08 40.09
C LEU A 804 7.15 -0.08 41.22
N THR A 805 6.01 -0.18 41.91
CA THR A 805 5.65 0.70 43.03
C THR A 805 6.26 0.29 44.37
N THR A 806 6.65 -0.97 44.56
CA THR A 806 7.30 -1.45 45.79
C THR A 806 8.78 -1.08 45.87
N ILE A 807 9.51 -1.07 44.74
CA ILE A 807 10.95 -0.86 44.73
C ILE A 807 11.28 0.65 44.82
N PRO A 808 12.08 1.11 45.80
CA PRO A 808 12.44 2.51 45.97
C PRO A 808 13.03 3.16 44.71
N ASN A 809 12.59 4.39 44.41
CA ASN A 809 12.97 5.23 43.27
C ASN A 809 12.66 4.66 41.86
N LEU A 810 12.25 3.40 41.73
CA LEU A 810 12.04 2.77 40.42
C LEU A 810 10.90 3.43 39.64
N MET A 811 9.80 3.83 40.32
CA MET A 811 8.70 4.60 39.72
C MET A 811 9.15 5.91 39.07
N ASP A 812 10.18 6.58 39.57
CA ASP A 812 10.69 7.82 38.97
C ASP A 812 11.57 7.56 37.75
N LEU A 813 12.34 6.46 37.75
CA LEU A 813 13.12 6.03 36.59
C LEU A 813 12.22 5.62 35.41
N VAL A 814 11.16 4.85 35.66
CA VAL A 814 10.28 4.33 34.60
C VAL A 814 9.29 5.35 34.03
N LYS A 815 9.30 6.61 34.49
CA LYS A 815 8.65 7.71 33.76
C LYS A 815 9.29 7.97 32.38
N ASN A 816 10.50 7.44 32.16
CA ASN A 816 11.13 7.36 30.85
C ASN A 816 10.72 6.05 30.13
N PRO A 817 10.04 6.10 28.97
CA PRO A 817 9.49 4.90 28.31
C PRO A 817 10.55 3.85 27.92
N PHE A 818 11.77 4.29 27.62
CA PHE A 818 12.86 3.37 27.35
C PHE A 818 13.29 2.63 28.62
N LEU A 819 13.47 3.35 29.75
CA LEU A 819 13.81 2.73 31.04
C LEU A 819 12.69 1.84 31.58
N LEU A 820 11.41 2.17 31.31
CA LEU A 820 10.28 1.29 31.58
C LEU A 820 10.43 -0.04 30.84
N THR A 821 10.78 -0.01 29.55
CA THR A 821 11.01 -1.24 28.77
C THR A 821 12.14 -2.09 29.37
N LEU A 822 13.29 -1.49 29.67
CA LEU A 822 14.41 -2.21 30.32
C LEU A 822 14.01 -2.80 31.67
N ALA A 823 13.22 -2.07 32.46
CA ALA A 823 12.73 -2.53 33.76
C ALA A 823 11.74 -3.71 33.63
N LEU A 824 10.83 -3.68 32.67
CA LEU A 824 9.87 -4.78 32.44
C LEU A 824 10.54 -6.07 31.93
N GLU A 825 11.68 -5.96 31.26
CA GLU A 825 12.52 -7.11 30.88
C GLU A 825 13.40 -7.60 32.05
N ALA A 826 13.95 -6.70 32.88
CA ALA A 826 14.84 -7.07 33.99
C ALA A 826 14.11 -7.57 35.26
N LEU A 827 12.94 -6.99 35.59
CA LEU A 827 12.22 -7.22 36.86
C LEU A 827 11.98 -8.70 37.23
N PRO A 828 11.57 -9.59 36.29
CA PRO A 828 11.37 -11.00 36.61
C PRO A 828 12.64 -11.72 37.07
N LYS A 829 13.83 -11.26 36.66
CA LYS A 829 15.13 -11.80 37.07
C LYS A 829 15.66 -11.14 38.35
N VAL A 830 15.42 -9.83 38.53
CA VAL A 830 15.86 -9.07 39.73
C VAL A 830 15.12 -9.51 40.99
N THR A 831 13.84 -9.84 40.87
CA THR A 831 12.96 -10.13 42.02
C THR A 831 12.86 -11.62 42.36
N ASP A 832 13.49 -12.50 41.57
CA ASP A 832 13.51 -13.94 41.84
C ASP A 832 14.34 -14.23 43.11
N GLY A 833 13.82 -15.12 43.96
CA GLY A 833 14.44 -15.50 45.24
C GLY A 833 14.56 -14.43 46.34
N GLN A 834 14.19 -13.15 46.10
CA GLN A 834 14.37 -12.08 47.09
C GLN A 834 13.14 -11.85 47.99
N LEU A 835 13.36 -11.85 49.32
CA LEU A 835 12.29 -11.79 50.34
C LEU A 835 11.88 -10.38 50.76
N ASP A 836 12.73 -9.36 50.57
CA ASP A 836 12.44 -7.96 50.90
C ASP A 836 12.91 -7.05 49.77
N LEU A 837 11.96 -6.49 49.04
CA LEU A 837 12.21 -5.61 47.89
C LEU A 837 12.48 -4.15 48.30
N SER A 838 12.26 -3.77 49.56
CA SER A 838 12.46 -2.40 50.06
C SER A 838 13.92 -2.05 50.31
N VAL A 839 14.78 -3.07 50.45
CA VAL A 839 16.24 -2.92 50.59
C VAL A 839 16.91 -2.66 49.23
N ILE A 840 16.28 -3.07 48.12
CA ILE A 840 16.82 -2.93 46.77
C ILE A 840 16.76 -1.46 46.34
N LYS A 841 17.91 -0.78 46.31
CA LYS A 841 18.07 0.49 45.59
C LYS A 841 18.50 0.15 44.17
N ILE A 842 17.63 0.40 43.20
CA ILE A 842 17.96 0.27 41.77
C ILE A 842 18.32 1.65 41.24
N THR A 843 19.56 1.81 40.76
CA THR A 843 19.98 2.98 39.97
C THR A 843 19.68 2.76 38.49
N ARG A 844 19.79 3.82 37.67
CA ARG A 844 19.61 3.68 36.22
C ARG A 844 20.79 2.88 35.65
N VAL A 845 22.02 3.12 36.10
CA VAL A 845 23.19 2.30 35.76
C VAL A 845 22.90 0.79 35.94
N GLN A 846 22.39 0.41 37.11
CA GLN A 846 22.11 -0.98 37.44
C GLN A 846 21.00 -1.62 36.58
N LEU A 847 20.03 -0.83 36.09
CA LEU A 847 19.06 -1.30 35.09
C LEU A 847 19.75 -1.67 33.77
N TYR A 848 20.70 -0.87 33.28
CA TYR A 848 21.43 -1.21 32.06
C TYR A 848 22.40 -2.39 32.26
N ASP A 849 23.12 -2.44 33.40
CA ASP A 849 24.00 -3.57 33.72
C ASP A 849 23.18 -4.89 33.78
N THR A 850 22.06 -4.90 34.51
CA THR A 850 21.18 -6.08 34.59
C THR A 850 20.56 -6.44 33.25
N PHE A 851 20.10 -5.45 32.46
CA PHE A 851 19.50 -5.67 31.15
C PHE A 851 20.52 -6.29 30.18
N VAL A 852 21.74 -5.75 30.10
CA VAL A 852 22.75 -6.24 29.14
C VAL A 852 23.19 -7.65 29.49
N ASP A 853 23.39 -7.96 30.78
CA ASP A 853 23.69 -9.32 31.23
C ASP A 853 22.54 -10.29 30.95
N HIS A 854 21.27 -9.85 31.09
CA HIS A 854 20.11 -10.67 30.72
C HIS A 854 20.00 -10.88 29.21
N TRP A 855 20.17 -9.83 28.40
CA TRP A 855 20.09 -9.86 26.94
C TRP A 855 21.14 -10.82 26.35
N LEU A 856 22.39 -10.73 26.81
CA LEU A 856 23.47 -11.60 26.36
C LEU A 856 23.28 -13.05 26.80
N ASP A 857 22.78 -13.30 28.02
CA ASP A 857 22.45 -14.64 28.53
C ASP A 857 21.27 -15.28 27.78
N VAL A 858 20.23 -14.51 27.41
CA VAL A 858 19.12 -14.98 26.55
C VAL A 858 19.65 -15.31 25.16
N ASN A 859 20.38 -14.41 24.51
CA ASN A 859 20.88 -14.64 23.16
C ASN A 859 21.91 -15.78 23.10
N LYS A 860 22.74 -15.97 24.13
CA LYS A 860 23.57 -17.16 24.32
C LYS A 860 22.73 -18.45 24.27
N ARG A 861 21.66 -18.53 25.05
CA ARG A 861 20.76 -19.71 25.08
C ARG A 861 20.09 -19.92 23.73
N CYS A 862 19.63 -18.85 23.06
CA CYS A 862 19.06 -18.95 21.72
C CYS A 862 20.08 -19.50 20.70
N LEU A 863 21.33 -19.03 20.71
CA LEU A 863 22.40 -19.57 19.87
C LEU A 863 22.68 -21.06 20.19
N GLN A 864 22.71 -21.45 21.46
CA GLN A 864 22.90 -22.84 21.89
C GLN A 864 21.72 -23.78 21.52
N CYS A 865 20.53 -23.23 21.24
CA CYS A 865 19.37 -24.00 20.77
C CYS A 865 19.18 -23.98 19.24
N ASN A 866 19.95 -23.18 18.50
CA ASN A 866 19.83 -23.03 17.06
C ASN A 866 20.69 -24.06 16.30
N VAL A 867 20.27 -24.40 15.06
CA VAL A 867 21.06 -25.26 14.17
C VAL A 867 22.18 -24.43 13.51
N LEU A 868 23.33 -24.36 14.18
CA LEU A 868 24.52 -23.65 13.70
C LEU A 868 25.37 -24.50 12.75
N SER A 869 26.31 -23.85 12.06
CA SER A 869 27.33 -24.58 11.29
C SER A 869 28.36 -25.22 12.23
N LYS A 870 29.14 -26.19 11.76
CA LYS A 870 30.19 -26.83 12.58
C LYS A 870 31.32 -25.88 13.00
N GLU A 871 31.53 -24.82 12.23
CA GLU A 871 32.52 -23.77 12.50
C GLU A 871 31.96 -22.82 13.57
N ASP A 872 30.73 -22.33 13.36
CA ASP A 872 30.02 -21.47 14.32
C ASP A 872 29.77 -22.15 15.67
N GLN A 873 29.51 -23.46 15.69
CA GLN A 873 29.33 -24.22 16.94
C GLN A 873 30.63 -24.28 17.74
N ALA A 874 31.76 -24.56 17.09
CA ALA A 874 33.05 -24.60 17.78
C ALA A 874 33.42 -23.24 18.37
N THR A 875 33.26 -22.16 17.60
CA THR A 875 33.50 -20.79 18.09
C THR A 875 32.49 -20.38 19.18
N LEU A 876 31.23 -20.84 19.13
CA LEU A 876 30.27 -20.62 20.21
C LEU A 876 30.72 -21.34 21.49
N ASP A 877 31.18 -22.59 21.40
CA ASP A 877 31.63 -23.36 22.56
C ASP A 877 32.89 -22.69 23.19
N GLU A 878 33.86 -22.25 22.37
CA GLU A 878 35.02 -21.45 22.80
C GLU A 878 34.61 -20.13 23.50
N LEU A 879 33.65 -19.38 22.92
CA LEU A 879 33.10 -18.16 23.53
C LEU A 879 32.34 -18.44 24.85
N VAL A 880 31.74 -19.62 25.00
CA VAL A 880 31.07 -20.03 26.23
C VAL A 880 32.08 -20.39 27.33
N GLU A 881 33.18 -21.07 27.00
CA GLU A 881 34.29 -21.32 27.93
C GLU A 881 34.99 -20.01 28.35
N ALA A 882 35.17 -19.08 27.42
CA ALA A 882 35.78 -17.76 27.67
C ALA A 882 34.88 -16.77 28.47
N GLY A 883 33.64 -17.15 28.82
CA GLY A 883 32.70 -16.29 29.52
C GLY A 883 31.92 -15.36 28.57
N PHE A 884 31.03 -15.96 27.77
CA PHE A 884 30.24 -15.30 26.71
C PHE A 884 29.67 -13.91 27.06
N VAL A 885 29.11 -13.72 28.26
CA VAL A 885 28.52 -12.43 28.66
C VAL A 885 29.59 -11.35 28.79
N SER A 886 30.70 -11.62 29.50
CA SER A 886 31.84 -10.69 29.59
C SER A 886 32.47 -10.37 28.23
N VAL A 887 32.58 -11.36 27.33
CA VAL A 887 33.09 -11.13 25.96
C VAL A 887 32.12 -10.28 25.13
N GLY A 888 30.80 -10.49 25.27
CA GLY A 888 29.77 -9.67 24.61
C GLY A 888 29.71 -8.22 25.12
N VAL A 889 29.94 -8.02 26.43
CA VAL A 889 30.07 -6.68 27.04
C VAL A 889 31.34 -5.99 26.54
N ASP A 890 32.49 -6.66 26.52
CA ASP A 890 33.74 -6.12 25.98
C ASP A 890 33.62 -5.77 24.49
N TYR A 891 33.08 -6.67 23.65
CA TYR A 891 32.79 -6.40 22.24
C TYR A 891 31.93 -5.14 22.06
N SER A 892 30.85 -5.01 22.84
CA SER A 892 29.95 -3.85 22.80
C SER A 892 30.64 -2.56 23.27
N THR A 893 31.50 -2.65 24.28
CA THR A 893 32.29 -1.56 24.85
C THR A 893 33.37 -1.06 23.88
N ARG A 894 34.06 -1.97 23.20
CA ARG A 894 35.00 -1.67 22.12
C ARG A 894 34.31 -1.08 20.90
N LEU A 895 33.14 -1.59 20.53
CA LEU A 895 32.33 -1.05 19.42
C LEU A 895 31.86 0.39 19.73
N ALA A 896 31.34 0.63 20.93
CA ALA A 896 30.96 1.97 21.36
C ALA A 896 32.13 2.96 21.32
N THR A 897 33.28 2.55 21.87
CA THR A 897 34.52 3.35 21.84
C THR A 897 34.95 3.67 20.40
N ALA A 898 34.95 2.68 19.51
CA ALA A 898 35.30 2.86 18.10
C ALA A 898 34.33 3.80 17.36
N ILE A 899 33.03 3.76 17.65
CA ILE A 899 32.04 4.70 17.07
C ILE A 899 32.37 6.14 17.48
N PHE A 900 32.67 6.40 18.75
CA PHE A 900 33.05 7.75 19.18
C PHE A 900 34.41 8.20 18.62
N GLU A 901 35.43 7.32 18.60
CA GLU A 901 36.75 7.65 18.06
C GLU A 901 36.78 7.85 16.53
N GLN A 902 35.96 7.12 15.77
CA GLN A 902 36.08 7.03 14.30
C GLN A 902 34.89 7.63 13.53
N GLN A 903 33.76 7.91 14.19
CA GLN A 903 32.57 8.58 13.62
C GLN A 903 32.04 9.68 14.55
N GLU A 904 32.90 10.23 15.42
CA GLU A 904 32.66 11.33 16.36
C GLU A 904 31.54 11.13 17.40
N GLY A 905 30.73 10.07 17.29
CA GLY A 905 29.57 9.76 18.11
C GLY A 905 28.27 9.50 17.33
N ASN A 906 28.29 9.54 15.98
CA ASN A 906 27.13 9.16 15.17
C ASN A 906 26.74 7.69 15.45
N PRO A 907 25.51 7.40 15.92
CA PRO A 907 25.12 6.06 16.34
C PRO A 907 24.88 5.07 15.18
N ILE A 908 25.01 5.49 13.92
CA ILE A 908 24.73 4.67 12.73
C ILE A 908 26.02 4.30 11.99
N VAL A 909 26.34 3.01 12.01
CA VAL A 909 27.46 2.42 11.27
C VAL A 909 26.93 1.78 9.99
N GLN A 910 27.12 2.42 8.85
CA GLN A 910 26.94 1.76 7.55
C GLN A 910 28.12 0.83 7.28
N TYR A 911 27.86 -0.45 6.99
CA TYR A 911 28.90 -1.42 6.60
C TYR A 911 28.50 -2.23 5.36
N VAL A 912 29.39 -2.22 4.36
CA VAL A 912 29.29 -3.03 3.14
C VAL A 912 30.60 -3.80 2.97
N HIS A 913 30.55 -5.13 3.17
CA HIS A 913 31.75 -5.98 3.24
C HIS A 913 32.76 -5.80 2.08
N ARG A 914 32.30 -5.54 0.85
CA ARG A 914 33.18 -5.30 -0.30
C ARG A 914 33.98 -3.98 -0.20
N ASN A 915 33.41 -2.97 0.44
CA ASN A 915 33.97 -1.62 0.53
C ASN A 915 34.77 -1.45 1.83
N ASP A 916 34.18 -1.84 2.95
CA ASP A 916 34.71 -1.61 4.29
C ASP A 916 35.76 -2.65 4.75
N LYS A 917 36.21 -3.58 3.89
CA LYS A 917 37.15 -4.67 4.26
C LYS A 917 38.49 -4.21 4.87
N LYS A 918 38.86 -2.94 4.70
CA LYS A 918 40.05 -2.31 5.30
C LYS A 918 39.71 -1.20 6.33
N SER A 919 38.43 -1.02 6.64
CA SER A 919 37.94 -0.07 7.64
C SER A 919 37.96 -0.69 9.03
N TRP A 920 38.01 0.12 10.08
CA TRP A 920 37.85 -0.32 11.47
C TRP A 920 36.56 -1.15 11.66
N LYS A 921 35.51 -0.82 10.91
CA LYS A 921 34.22 -1.53 10.88
C LYS A 921 34.38 -3.03 10.61
N ALA A 922 35.39 -3.47 9.85
CA ALA A 922 35.60 -4.89 9.57
C ALA A 922 35.90 -5.72 10.83
N ALA A 923 36.43 -5.11 11.89
CA ALA A 923 36.69 -5.75 13.18
C ALA A 923 35.41 -5.96 14.04
N PHE A 924 34.27 -5.41 13.63
CA PHE A 924 33.00 -5.52 14.37
C PHE A 924 31.86 -6.07 13.50
N PHE A 925 31.90 -5.83 12.20
CA PHE A 925 30.88 -6.26 11.22
C PHE A 925 31.43 -7.30 10.22
N GLY A 926 32.59 -7.88 10.52
CA GLY A 926 33.25 -8.90 9.71
C GLY A 926 32.39 -10.16 9.42
N PRO A 927 32.78 -10.94 8.38
CA PRO A 927 32.18 -12.24 8.09
C PRO A 927 32.72 -13.37 8.99
N ASP A 928 33.69 -13.05 9.84
CA ASP A 928 34.34 -13.94 10.79
C ASP A 928 33.34 -14.54 11.80
N PRO A 929 33.46 -15.84 12.18
CA PRO A 929 32.51 -16.51 13.07
C PRO A 929 32.36 -15.85 14.45
N GLU A 930 33.47 -15.47 15.10
CA GLU A 930 33.44 -14.88 16.45
C GLU A 930 32.76 -13.52 16.41
N ILE A 931 33.22 -12.66 15.49
CA ILE A 931 32.66 -11.32 15.25
C ILE A 931 31.18 -11.40 14.82
N ARG A 932 30.78 -12.46 14.11
CA ARG A 932 29.38 -12.72 13.74
C ARG A 932 28.52 -13.06 14.95
N LEU A 933 28.91 -14.04 15.75
CA LEU A 933 28.14 -14.50 16.91
C LEU A 933 28.02 -13.41 17.98
N LEU A 934 29.09 -12.64 18.22
CA LEU A 934 29.08 -11.51 19.15
C LEU A 934 28.19 -10.36 18.63
N ARG A 935 28.25 -10.03 17.34
CA ARG A 935 27.36 -9.03 16.72
C ARG A 935 25.89 -9.41 16.79
N GLU A 936 25.58 -10.69 16.58
CA GLU A 936 24.19 -11.19 16.50
C GLU A 936 23.57 -11.46 17.89
N SER A 937 24.39 -11.57 18.94
CA SER A 937 23.92 -11.60 20.34
C SER A 937 23.90 -10.22 21.02
N SER A 938 24.68 -9.24 20.52
CA SER A 938 24.74 -7.88 21.04
C SER A 938 23.41 -7.11 20.91
N PRO A 939 23.17 -6.06 21.72
CA PRO A 939 21.97 -5.20 21.65
C PRO A 939 21.99 -4.23 20.45
N LEU A 940 22.12 -4.78 19.23
CA LEU A 940 22.21 -4.08 17.96
C LEU A 940 20.96 -4.31 17.11
N THR A 941 20.56 -3.30 16.34
CA THR A 941 19.55 -3.40 15.28
C THR A 941 20.20 -3.17 13.92
N ARG A 942 19.69 -3.89 12.91
CA ARG A 942 20.19 -3.85 11.54
C ARG A 942 19.07 -3.49 10.57
N THR A 943 19.34 -2.56 9.65
CA THR A 943 18.44 -2.20 8.55
C THR A 943 19.25 -2.18 7.26
N GLY A 944 19.18 -3.26 6.48
CA GLY A 944 19.99 -3.45 5.28
C GLY A 944 21.49 -3.55 5.57
N SER A 945 22.24 -2.47 5.27
CA SER A 945 23.66 -2.28 5.57
C SER A 945 23.92 -1.35 6.75
N LEU A 946 22.89 -0.75 7.35
CA LEU A 946 23.00 0.12 8.52
C LEU A 946 22.91 -0.71 9.81
N PHE A 947 23.81 -0.46 10.75
CA PHE A 947 23.83 -1.02 12.10
C PHE A 947 23.80 0.11 13.13
N ARG A 948 23.10 -0.09 14.24
CA ARG A 948 23.04 0.84 15.39
C ARG A 948 22.67 0.08 16.66
N PHE A 949 23.03 0.58 17.84
CA PHE A 949 22.46 0.06 19.10
C PHE A 949 20.93 0.25 19.13
N LEU A 950 20.20 -0.58 19.91
CA LEU A 950 18.73 -0.49 20.07
C LEU A 950 18.26 0.96 20.29
N HIS A 951 18.97 1.68 21.17
CA HIS A 951 18.79 3.09 21.46
C HIS A 951 20.16 3.73 21.81
N ARG A 952 20.38 5.01 21.46
CA ARG A 952 21.69 5.67 21.65
C ARG A 952 22.12 5.79 23.13
N SER A 953 21.20 5.72 24.10
CA SER A 953 21.61 5.62 25.52
C SER A 953 22.46 4.38 25.83
N MET A 954 22.34 3.30 25.04
CA MET A 954 23.21 2.11 25.18
C MET A 954 24.62 2.38 24.67
N LEU A 955 24.76 3.11 23.56
CA LEU A 955 26.06 3.60 23.06
C LEU A 955 26.75 4.48 24.11
N GLU A 956 25.99 5.39 24.74
CA GLU A 956 26.45 6.25 25.85
C GLU A 956 26.81 5.44 27.10
N TYR A 957 26.01 4.43 27.47
CA TYR A 957 26.27 3.52 28.58
C TYR A 957 27.52 2.64 28.34
N PHE A 958 27.72 2.08 27.14
CA PHE A 958 28.91 1.29 26.83
C PHE A 958 30.17 2.16 26.80
N LEU A 959 30.10 3.42 26.34
CA LEU A 959 31.21 4.37 26.52
C LEU A 959 31.49 4.64 28.02
N SER A 960 30.46 4.71 28.87
CA SER A 960 30.67 4.87 30.32
C SER A 960 31.38 3.66 30.95
N ARG A 961 31.15 2.43 30.47
CA ARG A 961 31.91 1.23 30.89
C ARG A 961 33.35 1.23 30.36
N ALA A 962 33.60 1.81 29.19
CA ALA A 962 34.96 2.05 28.68
C ALA A 962 35.76 3.07 29.51
N VAL A 963 35.09 3.89 30.34
CA VAL A 963 35.74 4.78 31.32
C VAL A 963 35.93 4.08 32.67
N PHE A 964 34.92 3.35 33.15
CA PHE A 964 35.01 2.56 34.38
C PHE A 964 34.10 1.33 34.32
N ASP A 965 34.70 0.14 34.38
CA ASP A 965 34.01 -1.14 34.37
C ASP A 965 34.03 -1.78 35.78
N PRO A 966 32.87 -2.01 36.44
CA PRO A 966 32.85 -2.53 37.81
C PRO A 966 33.39 -3.97 37.92
N SER A 967 33.29 -4.77 36.86
CA SER A 967 33.81 -6.14 36.80
C SER A 967 35.33 -6.22 36.83
N SER A 968 36.07 -5.14 36.53
CA SER A 968 37.53 -5.14 36.51
C SER A 968 38.20 -5.17 37.90
N LEU A 969 37.42 -5.09 38.99
CA LEU A 969 37.94 -5.06 40.36
C LEU A 969 38.18 -6.46 40.96
N GLY A 970 37.46 -7.49 40.50
CA GLY A 970 37.50 -8.84 41.06
C GLY A 970 36.93 -8.94 42.49
N ASP A 971 37.04 -10.13 43.10
CA ASP A 971 36.56 -10.42 44.47
C ASP A 971 37.42 -9.75 45.57
N ILE A 972 37.41 -8.42 45.63
CA ILE A 972 37.88 -7.67 46.79
C ILE A 972 36.79 -7.77 47.88
N SER A 973 36.80 -8.88 48.61
CA SER A 973 35.80 -9.20 49.61
C SER A 973 35.56 -8.07 50.62
N GLU A 974 34.28 -7.84 50.99
CA GLU A 974 33.82 -6.78 51.90
C GLU A 974 34.48 -6.81 53.31
N PHE A 975 35.21 -7.87 53.64
CA PHE A 975 35.94 -8.04 54.89
C PHE A 975 37.42 -7.62 54.82
N SER A 976 37.71 -6.52 54.14
CA SER A 976 39.02 -5.82 54.21
C SER A 976 38.96 -4.61 55.15
N PRO A 977 39.13 -4.78 56.48
CA PRO A 977 39.05 -3.67 57.42
C PRO A 977 40.23 -2.72 57.28
N GLN A 978 39.96 -1.48 56.86
CA GLN A 978 40.89 -0.35 56.79
C GLN A 978 42.11 -0.59 55.89
N LEU A 979 42.03 -0.11 54.64
CA LEU A 979 43.19 0.01 53.74
C LEU A 979 44.34 0.77 54.41
N ASP A 980 45.46 0.09 54.63
CA ASP A 980 46.70 0.70 55.12
C ASP A 980 47.21 1.70 54.07
N PRO A 981 47.37 3.01 54.41
CA PRO A 981 47.73 4.07 53.45
C PRO A 981 49.16 3.97 52.88
N ARG A 982 49.82 2.82 53.04
CA ARG A 982 51.14 2.49 52.51
C ARG A 982 51.11 1.59 51.27
N PHE A 983 49.98 0.97 50.92
CA PHE A 983 49.83 0.23 49.66
C PHE A 983 49.62 1.18 48.47
N LYS A 984 50.71 1.46 47.76
CA LYS A 984 50.85 2.57 46.79
C LYS A 984 50.41 2.28 45.34
N THR A 985 49.59 1.26 45.10
CA THR A 985 49.16 0.86 43.76
C THR A 985 47.66 0.70 43.67
N THR A 986 46.94 1.82 43.73
CA THR A 986 45.63 1.96 43.07
C THR A 986 45.82 1.70 41.57
N PRO A 987 45.18 0.70 40.94
CA PRO A 987 45.20 0.58 39.48
C PRO A 987 44.76 1.90 38.84
N SER A 988 45.60 2.45 37.96
CA SER A 988 45.31 3.68 37.23
C SER A 988 44.25 3.43 36.16
N LEU A 989 43.30 4.37 36.03
CA LEU A 989 42.44 4.44 34.84
C LEU A 989 43.32 4.57 33.58
N ASP A 990 42.90 3.97 32.47
CA ASP A 990 43.71 3.88 31.25
C ASP A 990 44.04 5.29 30.70
N PRO A 991 45.34 5.67 30.61
CA PRO A 991 45.77 6.93 29.98
C PRO A 991 45.45 7.01 28.48
N HIS A 992 45.06 5.90 27.85
CA HIS A 992 44.55 5.82 26.48
C HIS A 992 43.02 5.63 26.41
N GLY A 993 42.33 5.67 27.54
CA GLY A 993 40.87 5.56 27.62
C GLY A 993 40.13 6.84 27.21
N PRO A 994 38.78 6.78 27.09
CA PRO A 994 37.97 7.92 26.63
C PRO A 994 38.13 9.17 27.51
N LEU A 995 38.33 8.98 28.82
CA LEU A 995 38.47 10.04 29.82
C LEU A 995 39.63 11.00 29.53
N PHE A 996 40.74 10.51 28.98
CA PHE A 996 41.91 11.32 28.62
C PHE A 996 41.84 11.88 27.19
N LYS A 997 41.25 11.12 26.26
CA LYS A 997 41.21 11.46 24.83
C LYS A 997 40.12 12.45 24.43
N ARG A 998 39.00 12.52 25.16
CA ARG A 998 37.80 13.25 24.74
C ARG A 998 37.28 14.18 25.83
N ASP A 999 36.69 15.28 25.40
CA ASP A 999 35.74 16.03 26.22
C ASP A 999 34.44 15.21 26.35
N LEU A 1000 34.02 14.91 27.57
CA LEU A 1000 32.77 14.20 27.86
C LEU A 1000 31.59 15.15 28.11
N LEU A 1001 31.82 16.47 28.21
CA LEU A 1001 30.77 17.49 28.38
C LEU A 1001 29.79 17.53 27.19
N VAL A 1002 30.27 17.13 26.01
CA VAL A 1002 29.48 16.98 24.78
C VAL A 1002 28.43 15.86 24.90
N GLU A 1003 28.59 14.94 25.85
CA GLU A 1003 27.72 13.76 26.03
C GLU A 1003 27.16 13.64 27.48
N PRO A 1004 26.22 14.51 27.90
CA PRO A 1004 25.74 14.58 29.28
C PRO A 1004 25.21 13.26 29.87
N SER A 1005 24.63 12.37 29.05
CA SER A 1005 24.21 11.03 29.48
C SER A 1005 25.37 10.23 30.09
N VAL A 1006 26.56 10.32 29.49
CA VAL A 1006 27.77 9.58 29.87
C VAL A 1006 28.26 10.07 31.23
N ILE A 1007 28.33 11.39 31.41
CA ILE A 1007 28.64 12.00 32.71
C ILE A 1007 27.62 11.55 33.76
N GLN A 1008 26.32 11.55 33.45
CA GLN A 1008 25.29 11.12 34.38
C GLN A 1008 25.43 9.64 34.80
N PHE A 1009 25.78 8.73 33.87
CA PHE A 1009 26.09 7.33 34.21
C PHE A 1009 27.33 7.22 35.11
N LEU A 1010 28.38 8.01 34.85
CA LEU A 1010 29.59 8.03 35.67
C LEU A 1010 29.33 8.62 37.06
N CYS A 1011 28.44 9.63 37.18
CA CYS A 1011 28.01 10.20 38.45
C CYS A 1011 27.23 9.20 39.33
N GLU A 1012 26.46 8.31 38.71
CA GLU A 1012 25.82 7.18 39.41
C GLU A 1012 26.90 6.18 39.89
N ARG A 1013 27.86 5.79 39.05
CA ARG A 1013 28.96 4.90 39.47
C ARG A 1013 29.87 5.49 40.56
N VAL A 1014 30.09 6.81 40.61
CA VAL A 1014 30.78 7.47 41.74
C VAL A 1014 29.98 7.31 43.05
N LYS A 1015 28.65 7.46 43.02
CA LYS A 1015 27.78 7.31 44.20
C LYS A 1015 27.72 5.85 44.70
N GLU A 1016 27.92 4.89 43.82
CA GLU A 1016 27.97 3.46 44.14
C GLU A 1016 29.37 2.99 44.57
N ASN A 1017 30.45 3.60 44.05
CA ASN A 1017 31.80 3.10 44.20
C ASN A 1017 32.81 4.19 44.61
N ALA A 1018 33.11 4.24 45.92
CA ALA A 1018 34.09 5.16 46.52
C ALA A 1018 35.54 4.95 46.05
N TYR A 1019 35.88 3.82 45.41
CA TYR A 1019 37.19 3.63 44.79
C TYR A 1019 37.30 4.42 43.46
N PHE A 1020 36.22 4.49 42.69
CA PHE A 1020 36.18 5.32 41.48
C PHE A 1020 36.27 6.81 41.81
N GLU A 1021 35.62 7.27 42.89
CA GLU A 1021 35.78 8.63 43.43
C GLU A 1021 37.26 8.98 43.67
N GLN A 1022 38.00 8.07 44.32
CA GLN A 1022 39.43 8.24 44.59
C GLN A 1022 40.29 8.27 43.32
N GLN A 1023 40.00 7.45 42.31
CA GLN A 1023 40.70 7.50 41.02
C GLN A 1023 40.51 8.85 40.31
N LEU A 1024 39.30 9.40 40.32
CA LEU A 1024 39.01 10.71 39.73
C LEU A 1024 39.72 11.85 40.47
N LEU A 1025 39.76 11.82 41.80
CA LEU A 1025 40.51 12.79 42.62
C LEU A 1025 42.03 12.73 42.33
N VAL A 1026 42.60 11.53 42.14
CA VAL A 1026 44.02 11.36 41.79
C VAL A 1026 44.35 11.97 40.43
N ILE A 1027 43.45 11.90 39.44
CA ILE A 1027 43.63 12.54 38.12
C ILE A 1027 43.64 14.08 38.24
N ILE A 1028 42.78 14.65 39.08
CA ILE A 1028 42.76 16.11 39.32
C ILE A 1028 44.09 16.57 39.93
N GLU A 1029 44.65 15.83 40.89
CA GLU A 1029 45.98 16.12 41.43
C GLU A 1029 47.10 15.96 40.39
N GLN A 1030 47.02 14.94 39.51
CA GLN A 1030 47.99 14.77 38.42
C GLN A 1030 48.00 15.96 37.45
N SER A 1031 46.87 16.62 37.22
CA SER A 1031 46.78 17.80 36.33
C SER A 1031 47.67 18.98 36.75
N LYS A 1032 48.06 19.05 38.03
CA LYS A 1032 48.97 20.09 38.55
C LYS A 1032 50.36 19.96 37.96
N THR A 1033 50.84 18.73 37.80
CA THR A 1033 52.18 18.42 37.26
C THR A 1033 52.14 18.12 35.77
N ASP A 1034 51.23 17.27 35.31
CA ASP A 1034 51.11 16.86 33.91
C ASP A 1034 50.06 17.67 33.14
N SER A 1035 50.40 18.15 31.95
CA SER A 1035 49.47 18.82 31.04
C SER A 1035 48.63 17.83 30.22
N ALA A 1036 49.09 16.58 30.01
CA ALA A 1036 48.31 15.57 29.29
C ALA A 1036 47.10 15.08 30.10
N ALA A 1037 47.14 15.20 31.43
CA ALA A 1037 46.03 14.89 32.32
C ALA A 1037 44.91 15.96 32.34
N ALA A 1038 45.07 17.12 31.68
CA ALA A 1038 44.12 18.24 31.79
C ALA A 1038 42.68 17.89 31.34
N THR A 1039 42.51 17.23 30.19
CA THR A 1039 41.20 16.77 29.71
C THR A 1039 40.56 15.80 30.69
N ALA A 1040 41.34 14.84 31.21
CA ALA A 1040 40.86 13.87 32.18
C ALA A 1040 40.47 14.52 33.51
N ALA A 1041 41.20 15.55 33.95
CA ALA A 1041 40.89 16.30 35.15
C ALA A 1041 39.64 17.17 34.99
N ALA A 1042 39.44 17.82 33.83
CA ALA A 1042 38.22 18.57 33.53
C ALA A 1042 36.97 17.66 33.53
N ASN A 1043 37.07 16.49 32.91
CA ASN A 1043 36.05 15.45 32.97
C ASN A 1043 35.82 14.96 34.42
N ALA A 1044 36.90 14.60 35.12
CA ALA A 1044 36.85 14.05 36.47
C ALA A 1044 36.20 15.00 37.48
N ILE A 1045 36.59 16.27 37.49
CA ILE A 1045 36.02 17.26 38.43
C ILE A 1045 34.55 17.53 38.12
N THR A 1046 34.16 17.55 36.84
CA THR A 1046 32.74 17.66 36.43
C THR A 1046 31.92 16.49 36.97
N ILE A 1047 32.39 15.26 36.78
CA ILE A 1047 31.72 14.04 37.27
C ILE A 1047 31.60 14.07 38.80
N LEU A 1048 32.65 14.48 39.52
CA LEU A 1048 32.60 14.58 40.98
C LEU A 1048 31.62 15.66 41.47
N VAL A 1049 31.60 16.84 40.83
CA VAL A 1049 30.66 17.93 41.16
C VAL A 1049 29.21 17.50 40.90
N GLN A 1050 28.91 16.93 39.73
CA GLN A 1050 27.55 16.45 39.39
C GLN A 1050 27.15 15.20 40.21
N ALA A 1051 28.12 14.43 40.73
CA ALA A 1051 27.87 13.41 41.73
C ALA A 1051 27.54 13.99 43.13
N GLY A 1052 27.83 15.27 43.38
CA GLY A 1052 27.55 15.97 44.64
C GLY A 1052 28.74 16.01 45.63
N VAL A 1053 29.95 15.67 45.17
CA VAL A 1053 31.18 15.77 45.95
C VAL A 1053 31.50 17.24 46.23
N ARG A 1054 31.98 17.54 47.45
CA ARG A 1054 32.20 18.91 47.94
C ARG A 1054 33.69 19.22 47.99
N PHE A 1055 34.08 20.32 47.38
CA PHE A 1055 35.45 20.84 47.32
C PHE A 1055 35.68 22.01 48.27
N ASN A 1056 34.81 22.20 49.27
CA ASN A 1056 34.93 23.24 50.28
C ASN A 1056 36.29 23.13 51.01
N GLY A 1057 37.13 24.15 50.94
CA GLY A 1057 38.47 24.16 51.53
C GLY A 1057 39.52 23.31 50.82
N ALA A 1058 39.23 22.79 49.62
CA ALA A 1058 40.16 21.95 48.87
C ALA A 1058 41.38 22.75 48.35
N ASP A 1059 42.55 22.10 48.35
CA ASP A 1059 43.78 22.61 47.72
C ASP A 1059 43.80 22.25 46.24
N LEU A 1060 43.24 23.13 45.42
CA LEU A 1060 43.14 23.00 43.96
C LEU A 1060 44.14 23.93 43.24
N ARG A 1061 45.25 24.30 43.91
CA ARG A 1061 46.25 25.21 43.33
C ARG A 1061 46.95 24.59 42.13
N GLY A 1062 47.03 25.35 41.04
CA GLY A 1062 47.70 24.92 39.81
C GLY A 1062 47.02 23.79 39.03
N ILE A 1063 45.78 23.38 39.35
CA ILE A 1063 45.07 22.36 38.54
C ILE A 1063 44.83 22.85 37.12
N ARG A 1064 44.66 21.92 36.17
CA ARG A 1064 44.36 22.23 34.77
C ARG A 1064 43.02 21.59 34.40
N ILE A 1065 41.97 22.39 34.36
CA ILE A 1065 40.59 21.93 34.15
C ILE A 1065 39.81 22.82 33.17
N SER A 1066 40.51 23.45 32.22
CA SER A 1066 39.91 24.29 31.18
C SER A 1066 38.68 23.63 30.53
N GLY A 1067 37.57 24.34 30.48
CA GLY A 1067 36.28 23.89 29.93
C GLY A 1067 35.34 23.18 30.91
N ALA A 1068 35.81 22.74 32.09
CA ALA A 1068 35.01 21.95 33.03
C ALA A 1068 33.68 22.60 33.45
N ASP A 1069 32.66 21.76 33.68
CA ASP A 1069 31.37 22.19 34.23
C ASP A 1069 31.31 21.95 35.74
N LEU A 1070 31.44 23.03 36.50
CA LEU A 1070 31.42 23.05 37.96
C LEU A 1070 30.10 23.65 38.51
N SER A 1071 29.09 23.77 37.65
CA SER A 1071 27.81 24.42 37.98
C SER A 1071 27.10 23.75 39.17
N GLY A 1072 26.51 24.56 40.04
CA GLY A 1072 25.92 24.14 41.31
C GLY A 1072 26.89 23.57 42.36
N GLY A 1073 28.18 23.40 42.03
CA GLY A 1073 29.18 22.79 42.91
C GLY A 1073 29.53 23.62 44.14
N GLN A 1074 30.03 22.95 45.19
CA GLN A 1074 30.38 23.58 46.47
C GLN A 1074 31.90 23.68 46.63
N PHE A 1075 32.41 24.91 46.63
CA PHE A 1075 33.85 25.25 46.69
C PHE A 1075 34.16 26.30 47.77
N ASP A 1076 33.30 26.52 48.77
CA ASP A 1076 33.52 27.55 49.79
C ASP A 1076 34.89 27.40 50.47
N CYS A 1077 35.67 28.47 50.52
CA CYS A 1077 37.07 28.52 50.99
C CYS A 1077 38.10 27.69 50.17
N ALA A 1078 37.79 27.22 48.96
CA ALA A 1078 38.75 26.48 48.12
C ALA A 1078 39.91 27.38 47.62
N GLN A 1079 41.07 26.76 47.41
CA GLN A 1079 42.30 27.38 46.94
C GLN A 1079 42.52 27.06 45.46
N LEU A 1080 42.27 28.01 44.56
CA LEU A 1080 42.37 27.85 43.10
C LEU A 1080 43.52 28.69 42.50
N GLN A 1081 44.46 29.14 43.33
CA GLN A 1081 45.54 30.03 42.88
C GLN A 1081 46.41 29.35 41.80
N GLY A 1082 46.68 30.07 40.72
CA GLY A 1082 47.44 29.58 39.58
C GLY A 1082 46.79 28.47 38.75
N ALA A 1083 45.51 28.14 38.98
CA ALA A 1083 44.80 27.13 38.20
C ALA A 1083 44.46 27.61 36.78
N ASP A 1084 44.44 26.70 35.81
CA ASP A 1084 43.84 26.93 34.51
C ASP A 1084 42.34 26.61 34.57
N LEU A 1085 41.53 27.67 34.49
CA LEU A 1085 40.07 27.67 34.53
C LEU A 1085 39.47 28.23 33.24
N MET A 1086 40.23 28.30 32.14
CA MET A 1086 39.74 28.90 30.88
C MET A 1086 38.44 28.22 30.42
N GLY A 1087 37.39 29.00 30.18
CA GLY A 1087 36.07 28.51 29.76
C GLY A 1087 35.23 27.78 30.81
N VAL A 1088 35.70 27.62 32.06
CA VAL A 1088 35.01 26.86 33.12
C VAL A 1088 33.65 27.49 33.48
N ASN A 1089 32.66 26.62 33.72
CA ASN A 1089 31.31 27.02 34.14
C ASN A 1089 31.12 26.90 35.66
N PHE A 1090 30.91 28.03 36.34
CA PHE A 1090 30.56 28.16 37.75
C PHE A 1090 29.11 28.64 37.98
N ALA A 1091 28.21 28.42 37.01
CA ALA A 1091 26.80 28.84 37.14
C ALA A 1091 26.13 28.26 38.40
N GLY A 1092 25.72 29.13 39.33
CA GLY A 1092 25.08 28.75 40.59
C GLY A 1092 25.99 28.09 41.64
N SER A 1093 27.30 28.02 41.41
CA SER A 1093 28.27 27.37 42.31
C SER A 1093 28.55 28.22 43.57
N TRP A 1094 28.84 27.58 44.70
CA TRP A 1094 29.12 28.25 45.97
C TRP A 1094 30.62 28.55 46.10
N LEU A 1095 30.97 29.83 45.94
CA LEU A 1095 32.36 30.32 45.83
C LEU A 1095 32.80 31.23 46.99
N ARG A 1096 32.19 31.13 48.19
CA ARG A 1096 32.43 32.10 49.26
C ARG A 1096 33.85 31.94 49.80
N LYS A 1097 34.64 33.02 49.74
CA LYS A 1097 36.07 33.04 50.11
C LYS A 1097 36.96 32.09 49.29
N VAL A 1098 36.57 31.74 48.07
CA VAL A 1098 37.50 31.11 47.11
C VAL A 1098 38.61 32.10 46.76
N ASP A 1099 39.84 31.61 46.68
CA ASP A 1099 41.00 32.39 46.22
C ASP A 1099 41.39 31.98 44.79
N PHE A 1100 41.12 32.86 43.84
CA PHE A 1100 41.46 32.73 42.42
C PHE A 1100 42.79 33.40 42.04
N GLY A 1101 43.66 33.74 43.00
CA GLY A 1101 44.88 34.50 42.78
C GLY A 1101 45.77 33.94 41.67
N ALA A 1102 45.97 34.73 40.60
CA ALA A 1102 46.73 34.34 39.40
C ALA A 1102 46.19 33.11 38.63
N ALA A 1103 44.91 32.73 38.79
CA ALA A 1103 44.25 31.74 37.94
C ALA A 1103 43.96 32.31 36.53
N GLN A 1104 43.91 31.45 35.51
CA GLN A 1104 43.49 31.84 34.15
C GLN A 1104 41.97 31.81 34.05
N MET A 1105 41.35 32.98 33.92
CA MET A 1105 39.88 33.15 34.00
C MET A 1105 39.21 33.45 32.65
N ASP A 1106 39.94 33.33 31.53
CA ASP A 1106 39.43 33.70 30.20
C ASP A 1106 38.21 32.87 29.81
N GLY A 1107 37.08 33.53 29.54
CA GLY A 1107 35.83 32.87 29.15
C GLY A 1107 35.08 32.14 30.28
N VAL A 1108 35.51 32.27 31.53
CA VAL A 1108 34.79 31.71 32.70
C VAL A 1108 33.34 32.24 32.78
N ARG A 1109 32.40 31.36 33.11
CA ARG A 1109 30.96 31.67 33.17
C ARG A 1109 30.44 31.54 34.60
N PHE A 1110 29.94 32.61 35.19
CA PHE A 1110 29.34 32.58 36.54
C PHE A 1110 27.81 32.40 36.54
N GLY A 1111 27.20 32.15 35.38
CA GLY A 1111 25.74 32.04 35.20
C GLY A 1111 25.00 33.39 35.17
N GLU A 1112 25.43 34.36 35.98
CA GLU A 1112 25.01 35.76 35.87
C GLU A 1112 26.03 36.59 35.08
N LEU A 1113 25.54 37.47 34.19
CA LEU A 1113 26.35 38.51 33.58
C LEU A 1113 26.39 39.73 34.53
N PRO A 1114 27.57 40.21 34.97
CA PRO A 1114 27.65 41.36 35.85
C PRO A 1114 27.19 42.63 35.13
N TYR A 1115 26.06 43.19 35.57
CA TYR A 1115 25.50 44.43 35.02
C TYR A 1115 25.71 45.61 35.97
N LEU A 1116 26.27 46.70 35.45
CA LEU A 1116 26.34 47.98 36.17
C LEU A 1116 25.09 48.80 35.86
N LYS A 1117 24.27 49.06 36.89
CA LYS A 1117 23.02 49.82 36.74
C LYS A 1117 23.29 51.32 36.80
N GLU A 1118 23.88 51.84 35.73
CA GLU A 1118 24.19 53.26 35.59
C GLU A 1118 22.94 54.13 35.44
N THR A 1119 23.03 55.37 35.94
CA THR A 1119 21.93 56.35 35.89
C THR A 1119 21.90 57.19 34.60
N ALA A 1120 22.90 57.01 33.73
CA ALA A 1120 23.05 57.68 32.46
C ALA A 1120 23.59 56.71 31.38
N MET A 1121 23.52 57.11 30.12
CA MET A 1121 24.03 56.31 29.00
C MET A 1121 25.57 56.21 29.05
N VAL A 1122 26.10 54.99 29.13
CA VAL A 1122 27.55 54.74 29.15
C VAL A 1122 28.16 55.09 27.80
N ALA A 1123 28.95 56.18 27.77
CA ALA A 1123 29.58 56.68 26.54
C ALA A 1123 30.97 56.06 26.26
N VAL A 1124 31.68 55.65 27.31
CA VAL A 1124 33.00 55.00 27.26
C VAL A 1124 33.08 54.00 28.42
N CYS A 1125 33.73 52.86 28.21
CA CYS A 1125 34.15 51.94 29.26
C CYS A 1125 35.66 51.76 29.22
N SER A 1126 36.30 51.55 30.37
CA SER A 1126 37.73 51.30 30.52
C SER A 1126 37.95 50.33 31.68
N TYR A 1127 38.92 49.43 31.51
CA TYR A 1127 39.35 48.45 32.52
C TYR A 1127 40.72 48.88 33.08
N SER A 1128 40.91 48.74 34.39
CA SER A 1128 42.21 48.91 35.05
C SER A 1128 42.80 47.53 35.32
N PRO A 1129 44.08 47.26 35.00
CA PRO A 1129 44.73 45.96 35.19
C PRO A 1129 45.21 45.70 36.63
N ASP A 1130 44.68 46.43 37.60
CA ASP A 1130 45.12 46.56 39.01
C ASP A 1130 44.45 45.54 39.94
#